data_AF-A0A210PU48-F1
#
_entry.id   AF-A0A210PU48-F1
#
_cell.length_a   1.000
_cell.length_b   1.000
_cell.length_c   1.000
_cell.angle_alpha   90.00
_cell.angle_beta   90.00
_cell.angle_gamma   90.00
#
_symmetry.space_group_name_H-M   'P 1'
#
loop_
_entity.id
_entity.type
_entity.pdbx_description
1 polymer ?
#
loop_
_entity_poly.entity_id
_entity_poly.type
_entity_poly.pdbx_seq_one_letter_code
_entity_poly.pdbx_strand_id
1 'polypeptide(L)'
;MSGIPHLHFSFAIHSFIPRRFLEVQFAIKTATVFGCFGEGMRLPSIVHQRNDGIFVKKKFCKDPDVLFYHTKDVVLGFPGSIEPDNSNYVISTESVHIGYCLLKVLDNGNNVAHLDLQVNKKGVTYLSSAKSKKKFEQRLKVNKKAIESMLDMLMNQGSNRLDMKFSDVFSGVPEKSLDLGNRPHTTMGLRGMLASTRQDRDSQKKAEQESGLINEVESDEVGHELAFPFPEWPPMAGEFVTRKRPNNWPSKGTVDKVLAMGIHIVPMANGASTDADIEWRMSFIAAEKKLILEELDDSQRQCYLLTYLLCLHTFSEGLILPCHLKAAFLYTCEEIDPRMWHRNPAHSCFLVFDRIIEGVRQKNLPCYFIKKNNMIDHLTDLQFSQLERRLMTIRKKPVVELLSLADNYTLLDVFPYNLDVKRVFAPVMGDAKKYEGKSQALEAVEVFIKTSNTISNGFYHEFGYDHCASILDDVVDYIVEPVLGHKEAEKQREYIPHLLNQRNIEFSNDISPSEIWKPITFSRYLIRRYVEGDTGSGLFEHLACLYHAAANIFKENRVPLLREADEMFQQALNRKGEGHGPGMFVEYAQFLCSSGRHEEAVPHLMTVLSSECENPTCANYYGQMEIYVVDDFVRKEIEVRGYVEVLSIVYAYYLLVDCFVQLKKQKGMSGLVNDFEQLCERLKDSMAFSLFGYAMKKAGDNSRAGKAFRKAVDLEPSNKLAKVQISEKPEATGSDVVKKTGNGVKLVKASANGGDKTESGSGGSSKKSSGSDEGKSKAGSLKKGGSRKGKQK
;
A
#
# COMPACT_ATOMS: atom_id res chain seq x y z
N MET A 1 21.05 13.43 29.43
CA MET A 1 19.84 13.22 28.62
C MET A 1 19.11 12.04 29.24
N SER A 2 17.88 12.23 29.72
CA SER A 2 17.06 11.17 30.29
C SER A 2 17.04 9.99 29.30
N GLY A 3 17.26 8.74 29.73
CA GLY A 3 17.29 7.56 28.84
C GLY A 3 15.97 7.24 28.12
N ILE A 4 14.99 8.15 28.23
CA ILE A 4 13.61 8.05 27.76
C ILE A 4 13.52 7.93 26.22
N PRO A 5 14.28 8.69 25.39
CA PRO A 5 14.24 8.51 23.94
C PRO A 5 14.71 7.12 23.47
N HIS A 6 15.62 6.49 24.22
CA HIS A 6 16.10 5.13 23.90
C HIS A 6 15.07 4.06 24.25
N LEU A 7 14.26 4.28 25.30
CA LEU A 7 13.23 3.33 25.74
C LEU A 7 12.03 3.32 24.80
N HIS A 8 11.51 4.49 24.45
CA HIS A 8 10.40 4.61 23.49
C HIS A 8 10.79 4.07 22.11
N PHE A 9 12.03 4.33 21.69
CA PHE A 9 12.50 3.82 20.42
C PHE A 9 12.66 2.29 20.45
N SER A 10 13.24 1.71 21.51
CA SER A 10 13.39 0.25 21.67
C SER A 10 12.06 -0.48 21.59
N PHE A 11 11.03 0.06 22.25
CA PHE A 11 9.67 -0.41 22.14
C PHE A 11 9.18 -0.39 20.69
N ALA A 12 9.28 0.77 20.04
CA ALA A 12 8.76 0.92 18.70
C ALA A 12 9.47 -0.05 17.72
N ILE A 13 10.75 -0.35 17.93
CA ILE A 13 11.46 -1.40 17.16
C ILE A 13 10.73 -2.75 17.25
N HIS A 14 10.37 -3.17 18.46
CA HIS A 14 9.71 -4.46 18.68
C HIS A 14 8.28 -4.49 18.16
N SER A 15 7.56 -3.38 18.24
CA SER A 15 6.15 -3.29 17.84
C SER A 15 5.98 -3.19 16.33
N PHE A 16 6.86 -2.44 15.65
CA PHE A 16 6.83 -2.29 14.20
C PHE A 16 7.42 -3.49 13.46
N ILE A 17 8.21 -4.35 14.12
CA ILE A 17 8.89 -5.48 13.47
C ILE A 17 8.94 -6.66 14.44
N PRO A 18 7.87 -7.43 14.66
CA PRO A 18 7.87 -8.48 15.69
C PRO A 18 8.82 -9.66 15.34
N ARG A 19 9.49 -10.24 16.34
CA ARG A 19 10.57 -11.23 16.12
C ARG A 19 10.18 -12.47 15.32
N ARG A 20 8.99 -13.00 15.55
CA ARG A 20 8.49 -14.20 14.85
C ARG A 20 8.30 -14.03 13.33
N PHE A 21 8.39 -12.80 12.79
CA PHE A 21 8.42 -12.53 11.33
C PHE A 21 9.80 -12.73 10.72
N LEU A 22 10.82 -12.76 11.57
CA LEU A 22 12.20 -12.95 11.17
C LEU A 22 12.58 -14.42 11.16
N GLU A 23 11.73 -15.29 11.73
CA GLU A 23 11.83 -16.72 11.54
C GLU A 23 11.82 -17.00 10.03
N VAL A 24 12.91 -17.61 9.57
CA VAL A 24 13.21 -17.85 8.17
C VAL A 24 12.09 -18.70 7.56
N GLN A 25 11.04 -18.05 7.03
CA GLN A 25 10.01 -18.71 6.24
C GLN A 25 10.68 -19.29 5.02
N PHE A 26 10.92 -20.60 5.08
CA PHE A 26 11.49 -21.45 4.04
C PHE A 26 12.64 -20.80 3.27
N ALA A 27 13.87 -21.07 3.70
CA ALA A 27 15.02 -20.91 2.84
C ALA A 27 14.71 -21.62 1.51
N ILE A 28 14.48 -20.84 0.45
CA ILE A 28 14.51 -21.39 -0.90
C ILE A 28 15.94 -21.86 -1.08
N LYS A 29 16.16 -23.17 -0.93
CA LYS A 29 17.48 -23.81 -0.98
C LYS A 29 18.10 -23.76 -2.39
N THR A 30 17.45 -23.10 -3.34
CA THR A 30 17.94 -22.97 -4.70
C THR A 30 19.08 -21.96 -4.71
N ALA A 31 20.23 -22.37 -5.25
CA ALA A 31 21.41 -21.53 -5.45
C ALA A 31 21.20 -20.39 -6.47
N THR A 32 19.99 -20.21 -7.01
CA THR A 32 19.66 -19.31 -8.13
C THR A 32 18.86 -18.06 -7.73
N VAL A 33 18.25 -18.03 -6.55
CA VAL A 33 17.46 -16.87 -6.06
C VAL A 33 18.24 -16.10 -4.99
N PHE A 34 18.56 -14.84 -5.29
CA PHE A 34 19.20 -13.91 -4.35
C PHE A 34 18.38 -12.61 -4.29
N GLY A 35 18.29 -11.95 -3.13
CA GLY A 35 17.42 -10.78 -2.99
C GLY A 35 16.69 -10.71 -1.66
N CYS A 36 16.06 -9.57 -1.41
CA CYS A 36 15.51 -9.19 -0.12
C CYS A 36 14.48 -10.20 0.45
N PHE A 37 13.68 -10.86 -0.41
CA PHE A 37 12.67 -11.81 0.03
C PHE A 37 13.21 -13.15 0.57
N GLY A 38 14.40 -13.61 0.14
CA GLY A 38 14.91 -14.97 0.41
C GLY A 38 15.88 -15.10 1.60
N GLU A 39 16.16 -14.00 2.31
CA GLU A 39 17.34 -13.90 3.19
C GLU A 39 16.97 -13.76 4.68
N GLY A 40 15.69 -13.88 5.04
CA GLY A 40 15.23 -13.64 6.43
C GLY A 40 15.35 -12.19 6.88
N MET A 41 15.51 -11.26 5.93
CA MET A 41 15.31 -9.82 6.08
C MET A 41 14.23 -9.37 5.09
N ARG A 42 13.10 -10.10 5.06
CA ARG A 42 11.96 -9.73 4.20
C ARG A 42 11.51 -8.34 4.60
N LEU A 43 11.66 -7.41 3.66
CA LEU A 43 11.24 -6.03 3.86
C LEU A 43 9.71 -5.99 3.94
N PRO A 44 9.13 -5.31 4.95
CA PRO A 44 7.71 -5.03 4.97
C PRO A 44 7.27 -4.39 3.65
N SER A 45 6.14 -4.83 3.11
CA SER A 45 5.56 -4.17 1.95
C SER A 45 4.92 -2.87 2.44
N ILE A 46 5.58 -1.74 2.19
CA ILE A 46 5.05 -0.43 2.55
C ILE A 46 4.15 0.06 1.43
N VAL A 47 2.91 0.40 1.71
CA VAL A 47 2.02 1.03 0.72
C VAL A 47 1.54 2.40 1.21
N HIS A 48 1.36 3.32 0.28
CA HIS A 48 0.70 4.60 0.50
C HIS A 48 -0.60 4.62 -0.28
N GLN A 49 -1.68 5.11 0.33
CA GLN A 49 -2.94 5.31 -0.36
C GLN A 49 -2.91 6.64 -1.10
N ARG A 50 -3.08 6.59 -2.42
CA ARG A 50 -3.25 7.78 -3.24
C ARG A 50 -4.63 8.39 -3.06
N ASN A 51 -4.78 9.64 -3.47
CA ASN A 51 -6.06 10.38 -3.45
C ASN A 51 -7.19 9.70 -4.25
N ASP A 52 -6.86 8.77 -5.16
CA ASP A 52 -7.81 7.98 -5.95
C ASP A 52 -8.20 6.64 -5.27
N GLY A 53 -7.77 6.41 -4.03
CA GLY A 53 -8.03 5.19 -3.26
C GLY A 53 -7.10 4.02 -3.61
N ILE A 54 -6.16 4.19 -4.55
CA ILE A 54 -5.25 3.11 -4.96
C ILE A 54 -4.03 3.08 -4.05
N PHE A 55 -3.71 1.89 -3.53
CA PHE A 55 -2.49 1.65 -2.76
C PHE A 55 -1.29 1.46 -3.67
N VAL A 56 -0.24 2.25 -3.46
CA VAL A 56 1.03 2.17 -4.20
C VAL A 56 2.16 1.77 -3.27
N LYS A 57 2.93 0.76 -3.68
CA LYS A 57 4.07 0.26 -2.92
C LYS A 57 5.24 1.24 -2.96
N LYS A 58 5.75 1.64 -1.79
CA LYS A 58 6.96 2.47 -1.65
C LYS A 58 8.21 1.58 -1.57
N LYS A 59 9.24 1.91 -2.36
CA LYS A 59 10.55 1.23 -2.39
C LYS A 59 11.69 2.27 -2.46
N PHE A 60 12.89 1.95 -1.99
CA PHE A 60 14.07 2.86 -2.13
C PHE A 60 14.58 2.95 -3.57
N CYS A 61 14.45 1.84 -4.29
CA CYS A 61 14.83 1.68 -5.66
C CYS A 61 13.83 0.74 -6.35
N LYS A 62 13.79 0.83 -7.68
CA LYS A 62 13.02 -0.09 -8.52
C LYS A 62 13.58 -1.51 -8.52
N ASP A 63 14.66 -1.79 -7.78
CA ASP A 63 15.31 -3.10 -7.81
C ASP A 63 14.36 -4.14 -7.22
N PRO A 64 13.89 -5.08 -8.03
CA PRO A 64 13.06 -6.15 -7.53
C PRO A 64 13.96 -7.28 -7.04
N ASP A 65 13.41 -8.27 -6.32
CA ASP A 65 14.17 -9.44 -5.91
C ASP A 65 14.87 -10.05 -7.12
N VAL A 66 16.20 -10.16 -7.10
CA VAL A 66 16.99 -10.42 -8.31
C VAL A 66 17.28 -11.90 -8.47
N LEU A 67 16.54 -12.57 -9.35
CA LEU A 67 16.95 -13.90 -9.80
C LEU A 67 18.23 -13.78 -10.64
N PHE A 68 19.31 -14.40 -10.16
CA PHE A 68 20.55 -14.48 -10.91
C PHE A 68 20.53 -15.67 -11.84
N TYR A 69 20.80 -15.41 -13.12
CA TYR A 69 20.88 -16.45 -14.13
C TYR A 69 22.36 -16.75 -14.41
N HIS A 70 22.83 -17.92 -13.97
CA HIS A 70 24.24 -18.34 -14.09
C HIS A 70 24.54 -19.05 -15.40
N THR A 71 25.24 -18.40 -16.33
CA THR A 71 25.83 -19.10 -17.49
C THR A 71 26.98 -19.98 -17.04
N LYS A 72 26.89 -21.29 -17.29
CA LYS A 72 28.02 -22.22 -17.09
C LYS A 72 29.04 -22.17 -18.22
N ASP A 73 28.70 -21.48 -19.31
CA ASP A 73 29.52 -21.37 -20.52
C ASP A 73 30.56 -20.23 -20.46
N VAL A 74 30.56 -19.45 -19.36
CA VAL A 74 31.50 -18.35 -19.13
C VAL A 74 32.39 -18.70 -17.94
N VAL A 75 33.63 -19.08 -18.22
CA VAL A 75 34.66 -19.35 -17.20
C VAL A 75 35.57 -18.13 -17.09
N LEU A 76 35.72 -17.62 -15.86
CA LEU A 76 36.49 -16.42 -15.54
C LEU A 76 37.72 -16.80 -14.69
N GLY A 77 38.85 -16.12 -14.90
CA GLY A 77 40.07 -16.28 -14.09
C GLY A 77 40.75 -14.95 -13.72
N PHE A 78 41.58 -14.95 -12.67
CA PHE A 78 42.46 -13.82 -12.34
C PHE A 78 43.82 -13.91 -13.06
N PRO A 79 44.54 -12.79 -13.23
CA PRO A 79 45.92 -12.80 -13.70
C PRO A 79 46.80 -13.64 -12.76
N GLY A 80 47.32 -14.77 -13.25
CA GLY A 80 48.23 -15.66 -12.51
C GLY A 80 47.63 -16.98 -11.97
N SER A 81 46.30 -17.14 -11.97
CA SER A 81 45.61 -18.41 -11.65
C SER A 81 44.94 -19.08 -12.87
N ILE A 82 45.26 -18.59 -14.07
CA ILE A 82 44.63 -18.99 -15.32
C ILE A 82 45.06 -20.42 -15.70
N GLU A 83 44.09 -21.33 -15.83
CA GLU A 83 44.25 -22.52 -16.68
C GLU A 83 43.97 -22.09 -18.13
N PRO A 84 45.00 -21.96 -19.00
CA PRO A 84 44.87 -21.31 -20.30
C PRO A 84 43.90 -22.01 -21.25
N ASP A 85 43.68 -23.31 -21.06
CA ASP A 85 42.83 -24.15 -21.92
C ASP A 85 41.36 -24.18 -21.47
N ASN A 86 41.02 -23.55 -20.34
CA ASN A 86 39.73 -23.72 -19.67
C ASN A 86 39.01 -22.40 -19.30
N SER A 87 39.66 -21.25 -19.52
CA SER A 87 39.13 -19.91 -19.18
C SER A 87 38.77 -19.11 -20.42
N ASN A 88 37.58 -18.49 -20.46
CA ASN A 88 37.14 -17.67 -21.60
C ASN A 88 37.60 -16.21 -21.47
N TYR A 89 37.61 -15.67 -20.25
CA TYR A 89 37.94 -14.26 -19.98
C TYR A 89 38.81 -14.10 -18.73
N VAL A 90 39.66 -13.08 -18.74
CA VAL A 90 40.46 -12.66 -17.57
C VAL A 90 39.86 -11.40 -16.96
N ILE A 91 39.70 -11.43 -15.64
CA ILE A 91 39.29 -10.26 -14.86
C ILE A 91 40.47 -9.28 -14.80
N SER A 92 40.29 -8.09 -15.38
CA SER A 92 41.20 -6.96 -15.23
C SER A 92 40.56 -5.89 -14.34
N THR A 93 41.34 -5.37 -13.39
CA THR A 93 40.93 -4.25 -12.53
C THR A 93 41.83 -3.02 -12.75
N GLU A 94 42.54 -2.98 -13.88
CA GLU A 94 43.40 -1.85 -14.23
C GLU A 94 42.56 -0.66 -14.70
N SER A 95 42.86 0.54 -14.16
CA SER A 95 42.18 1.79 -14.53
C SER A 95 40.66 1.78 -14.38
N VAL A 96 40.13 0.91 -13.52
CA VAL A 96 38.70 0.75 -13.26
C VAL A 96 38.44 1.06 -11.79
N HIS A 97 37.24 1.57 -11.49
CA HIS A 97 36.83 1.84 -10.12
C HIS A 97 36.94 0.58 -9.23
N ILE A 98 37.34 0.75 -7.96
CA ILE A 98 37.45 -0.37 -7.02
C ILE A 98 36.06 -1.04 -6.87
N GLY A 99 36.01 -2.38 -6.95
CA GLY A 99 34.76 -3.14 -6.94
C GLY A 99 34.13 -3.35 -8.32
N TYR A 100 34.73 -2.79 -9.37
CA TYR A 100 34.39 -3.06 -10.76
C TYR A 100 35.56 -3.74 -11.47
N CYS A 101 35.30 -4.32 -12.64
CA CYS A 101 36.28 -5.00 -13.46
C CYS A 101 35.92 -4.96 -14.94
N LEU A 102 36.89 -5.30 -15.76
CA LEU A 102 36.75 -5.57 -17.18
C LEU A 102 37.01 -7.06 -17.43
N LEU A 103 36.29 -7.64 -18.39
CA LEU A 103 36.45 -9.03 -18.79
C LEU A 103 37.20 -9.09 -20.13
N LYS A 104 38.52 -9.24 -20.07
CA LYS A 104 39.40 -9.28 -21.25
C LYS A 104 39.35 -10.66 -21.91
N VAL A 105 39.21 -10.71 -23.22
CA VAL A 105 39.21 -11.96 -24.00
C VAL A 105 40.60 -12.60 -24.00
N LEU A 106 40.67 -13.92 -23.85
CA LEU A 106 41.89 -14.73 -24.03
C LEU A 106 41.96 -15.28 -25.46
N ASP A 107 43.15 -15.28 -26.07
CA ASP A 107 43.36 -15.70 -27.46
C ASP A 107 43.35 -17.23 -27.68
N ASN A 108 43.27 -18.04 -26.62
CA ASN A 108 43.53 -19.49 -26.68
C ASN A 108 42.31 -20.35 -26.31
N GLY A 109 41.34 -20.51 -27.21
CA GLY A 109 40.47 -21.70 -27.19
C GLY A 109 38.97 -21.47 -27.37
N ASN A 110 38.53 -21.70 -28.60
CA ASN A 110 37.20 -22.10 -29.07
C ASN A 110 35.93 -21.52 -28.43
N ASN A 111 35.16 -20.90 -29.34
CA ASN A 111 33.77 -20.42 -29.24
C ASN A 111 33.57 -19.03 -28.65
N VAL A 112 33.87 -18.06 -29.51
CA VAL A 112 33.17 -16.75 -29.66
C VAL A 112 31.68 -16.96 -30.01
N ALA A 113 30.99 -17.92 -29.40
CA ALA A 113 29.57 -18.19 -29.62
C ALA A 113 28.67 -17.08 -29.05
N HIS A 114 29.25 -16.15 -28.30
CA HIS A 114 28.59 -14.98 -27.73
C HIS A 114 29.26 -13.70 -28.24
N LEU A 115 28.76 -13.19 -29.38
CA LEU A 115 29.20 -11.97 -30.09
C LEU A 115 29.07 -10.65 -29.29
N ASP A 116 28.93 -10.71 -27.97
CA ASP A 116 28.69 -9.55 -27.11
C ASP A 116 30.01 -8.83 -26.78
N LEU A 117 30.95 -8.78 -27.73
CA LEU A 117 32.30 -8.22 -27.56
C LEU A 117 32.37 -6.75 -27.97
N GLN A 118 33.31 -6.01 -27.39
CA GLN A 118 33.61 -4.63 -27.74
C GLN A 118 35.11 -4.38 -27.63
N VAL A 119 35.65 -3.66 -28.61
CA VAL A 119 37.06 -3.28 -28.65
C VAL A 119 37.18 -1.86 -28.10
N ASN A 120 38.06 -1.67 -27.13
CA ASN A 120 38.31 -0.32 -26.60
C ASN A 120 39.22 0.49 -27.54
N LYS A 121 39.44 1.77 -27.23
CA LYS A 121 40.30 2.68 -28.01
C LYS A 121 41.75 2.20 -28.15
N LYS A 122 42.21 1.28 -27.28
CA LYS A 122 43.57 0.72 -27.27
C LYS A 122 43.68 -0.62 -28.04
N GLY A 123 42.62 -1.03 -28.75
CA GLY A 123 42.61 -2.26 -29.54
C GLY A 123 42.45 -3.55 -28.73
N VAL A 124 42.11 -3.45 -27.42
CA VAL A 124 41.89 -4.62 -26.56
C VAL A 124 40.42 -5.01 -26.60
N THR A 125 40.15 -6.31 -26.78
CA THR A 125 38.80 -6.87 -26.85
C THR A 125 38.30 -7.27 -25.47
N TYR A 126 37.11 -6.78 -25.11
CA TYR A 126 36.41 -7.08 -23.86
C TYR A 126 35.02 -7.64 -24.12
N LEU A 127 34.49 -8.39 -23.16
CA LEU A 127 33.07 -8.70 -23.12
C LEU A 127 32.27 -7.47 -22.68
N SER A 128 31.34 -7.02 -23.53
CA SER A 128 30.48 -5.87 -23.24
C SER A 128 29.38 -6.26 -22.26
N SER A 129 29.32 -5.55 -21.14
CA SER A 129 28.25 -5.66 -20.15
C SER A 129 26.93 -5.16 -20.75
N ALA A 130 26.94 -4.05 -21.47
CA ALA A 130 25.74 -3.47 -22.08
C ALA A 130 25.10 -4.40 -23.12
N LYS A 131 25.90 -4.99 -24.02
CA LYS A 131 25.39 -5.95 -25.02
C LYS A 131 24.85 -7.22 -24.37
N SER A 132 25.59 -7.76 -23.41
CA SER A 132 25.18 -8.96 -22.65
C SER A 132 23.86 -8.74 -21.92
N LYS A 133 23.70 -7.59 -21.24
CA LYS A 133 22.48 -7.20 -20.54
C LYS A 133 21.30 -7.07 -21.49
N LYS A 134 21.46 -6.32 -22.60
CA LYS A 134 20.39 -6.12 -23.60
C LYS A 134 19.90 -7.43 -24.20
N LYS A 135 20.82 -8.34 -24.53
CA LYS A 135 20.51 -9.67 -25.07
C LYS A 135 19.77 -10.54 -24.05
N PHE A 136 20.17 -10.48 -22.79
CA PHE A 136 19.48 -11.15 -21.69
C PHE A 136 18.05 -10.64 -21.50
N GLU A 137 17.86 -9.31 -21.44
CA GLU A 137 16.54 -8.67 -21.33
C GLU A 137 15.61 -9.04 -22.50
N GLN A 138 16.13 -9.08 -23.73
CA GLN A 138 15.35 -9.52 -24.89
C GLN A 138 14.87 -10.96 -24.75
N ARG A 139 15.70 -11.87 -24.24
CA ARG A 139 15.34 -13.28 -24.06
C ARG A 139 14.35 -13.49 -22.91
N LEU A 140 14.47 -12.73 -21.83
CA LEU A 140 13.47 -12.73 -20.75
C LEU A 140 12.08 -12.35 -21.28
N LYS A 141 12.00 -11.31 -22.12
CA LYS A 141 10.73 -10.89 -22.73
C LYS A 141 10.09 -11.98 -23.58
N VAL A 142 10.90 -12.74 -24.33
CA VAL A 142 10.41 -13.85 -25.17
C VAL A 142 9.87 -15.02 -24.33
N ASN A 143 10.49 -15.31 -23.18
CA ASN A 143 10.17 -16.48 -22.35
C ASN A 143 9.33 -16.16 -21.09
N LYS A 144 8.78 -14.94 -20.98
CA LYS A 144 8.12 -14.42 -19.76
C LYS A 144 7.13 -15.42 -19.13
N LYS A 145 6.20 -15.98 -19.93
CA LYS A 145 5.18 -16.92 -19.44
C LYS A 145 5.74 -18.21 -18.85
N ALA A 146 6.79 -18.75 -19.47
CA ALA A 146 7.43 -19.99 -19.00
C ALA A 146 8.18 -19.74 -17.67
N ILE A 147 8.84 -18.58 -17.55
CA ILE A 147 9.53 -18.16 -16.34
C ILE A 147 8.53 -17.95 -15.19
N GLU A 148 7.41 -17.27 -15.44
CA GLU A 148 6.34 -17.05 -14.44
C GLU A 148 5.72 -18.36 -13.95
N SER A 149 5.37 -19.27 -14.86
CA SER A 149 4.78 -20.57 -14.51
C SER A 149 5.73 -21.42 -13.66
N MET A 150 7.03 -21.34 -13.94
CA MET A 150 8.06 -22.09 -13.23
C MET A 150 8.39 -21.49 -11.86
N LEU A 151 8.41 -20.17 -11.73
CA LEU A 151 8.54 -19.48 -10.45
C LEU A 151 7.38 -19.84 -9.52
N ASP A 152 6.15 -19.93 -10.04
CA ASP A 152 4.99 -20.36 -9.25
C ASP A 152 5.15 -21.81 -8.77
N MET A 153 5.71 -22.71 -9.58
CA MET A 153 6.04 -24.07 -9.13
C MET A 153 7.11 -24.10 -8.02
N LEU A 154 8.19 -23.33 -8.17
CA LEU A 154 9.30 -23.28 -7.20
C LEU A 154 8.83 -22.74 -5.84
N MET A 155 7.97 -21.72 -5.85
CA MET A 155 7.43 -21.10 -4.64
C MET A 155 6.41 -21.99 -3.93
N ASN A 156 5.68 -22.84 -4.65
CA ASN A 156 4.58 -23.64 -4.09
C ASN A 156 4.96 -25.07 -3.65
N GLN A 157 6.07 -25.66 -4.15
CA GLN A 157 6.35 -27.09 -3.94
C GLN A 157 7.43 -27.47 -2.91
N GLY A 158 8.07 -26.52 -2.20
CA GLY A 158 9.03 -26.86 -1.13
C GLY A 158 10.21 -27.72 -1.64
N SER A 159 11.24 -27.04 -2.13
CA SER A 159 12.34 -27.61 -2.91
C SER A 159 13.12 -28.74 -2.22
N ASN A 160 13.06 -29.95 -2.80
CA ASN A 160 14.12 -30.96 -2.64
C ASN A 160 14.69 -31.47 -3.98
N ARG A 161 14.29 -30.92 -5.16
CA ARG A 161 14.67 -31.56 -6.45
C ARG A 161 14.91 -30.70 -7.70
N LEU A 162 15.08 -29.37 -7.63
CA LEU A 162 15.38 -28.57 -8.83
C LEU A 162 16.56 -27.61 -8.63
N ASP A 163 17.76 -28.06 -9.02
CA ASP A 163 18.87 -27.19 -9.42
C ASP A 163 18.70 -26.85 -10.89
N MET A 164 18.31 -25.61 -11.20
CA MET A 164 18.10 -25.17 -12.58
C MET A 164 19.38 -24.61 -13.21
N LYS A 165 19.65 -24.97 -14.47
CA LYS A 165 20.77 -24.43 -15.25
C LYS A 165 20.30 -23.34 -16.22
N PHE A 166 21.20 -22.41 -16.57
CA PHE A 166 20.98 -21.42 -17.63
C PHE A 166 20.76 -22.05 -19.01
N SER A 167 21.14 -23.30 -19.25
CA SER A 167 20.74 -24.02 -20.47
C SER A 167 19.24 -24.33 -20.52
N ASP A 168 18.58 -24.47 -19.37
CA ASP A 168 17.25 -25.10 -19.28
C ASP A 168 16.13 -24.08 -19.52
N VAL A 169 16.37 -22.80 -19.19
CA VAL A 169 15.51 -21.67 -19.57
C VAL A 169 15.66 -21.34 -21.08
N PHE A 170 16.73 -21.81 -21.72
CA PHE A 170 17.17 -21.36 -23.05
C PHE A 170 17.10 -22.45 -24.14
N SER A 171 16.85 -23.72 -23.78
CA SER A 171 16.73 -24.83 -24.73
C SER A 171 15.31 -25.07 -25.26
N GLY A 172 14.33 -24.27 -24.82
CA GLY A 172 12.94 -24.38 -25.28
C GLY A 172 12.32 -25.70 -24.85
N VAL A 173 11.83 -25.77 -23.60
CA VAL A 173 10.94 -26.85 -23.20
C VAL A 173 9.68 -26.73 -24.07
N PRO A 174 9.33 -27.73 -24.90
CA PRO A 174 8.11 -27.67 -25.70
C PRO A 174 6.91 -27.50 -24.78
N GLU A 175 6.00 -26.58 -25.11
CA GLU A 175 4.77 -26.29 -24.35
C GLU A 175 3.94 -27.57 -24.04
N LYS A 176 4.16 -28.64 -24.82
CA LYS A 176 3.51 -29.95 -24.71
C LYS A 176 4.16 -30.94 -23.72
N SER A 177 5.37 -30.70 -23.21
CA SER A 177 6.03 -31.62 -22.26
C SER A 177 5.70 -31.34 -20.80
N LEU A 178 4.91 -30.30 -20.51
CA LEU A 178 4.36 -30.00 -19.19
C LEU A 178 2.93 -30.55 -19.10
N ASP A 179 2.78 -31.88 -19.15
CA ASP A 179 1.49 -32.53 -18.95
C ASP A 179 1.09 -32.45 -17.46
N LEU A 180 0.45 -31.35 -17.08
CA LEU A 180 0.01 -31.00 -15.72
C LEU A 180 -1.35 -31.65 -15.34
N GLY A 181 -1.74 -32.72 -16.04
CA GLY A 181 -3.08 -33.28 -15.97
C GLY A 181 -3.47 -34.07 -14.72
N ASN A 182 -2.63 -34.21 -13.69
CA ASN A 182 -3.01 -35.01 -12.51
C ASN A 182 -2.29 -34.62 -11.20
N ARG A 183 -3.09 -34.34 -10.16
CA ARG A 183 -2.83 -34.32 -8.68
C ARG A 183 -2.70 -32.93 -8.01
N PRO A 184 -2.92 -32.82 -6.68
CA PRO A 184 -4.22 -32.59 -6.06
C PRO A 184 -4.31 -31.19 -5.42
N HIS A 185 -5.55 -30.74 -5.23
CA HIS A 185 -5.90 -29.45 -4.65
C HIS A 185 -5.41 -29.26 -3.21
N THR A 186 -4.33 -28.52 -3.02
CA THR A 186 -4.05 -27.81 -1.76
C THR A 186 -3.32 -26.51 -2.09
N THR A 187 -3.72 -25.42 -1.41
CA THR A 187 -3.21 -24.04 -1.52
C THR A 187 -3.58 -23.22 -2.78
N MET A 188 -4.59 -23.66 -3.54
CA MET A 188 -5.15 -22.90 -4.67
C MET A 188 -6.30 -21.93 -4.28
N GLY A 189 -6.51 -21.67 -2.99
CA GLY A 189 -7.63 -20.87 -2.47
C GLY A 189 -7.40 -19.37 -2.43
N LEU A 190 -6.17 -18.90 -2.16
CA LEU A 190 -5.90 -17.46 -1.96
C LEU A 190 -5.32 -16.78 -3.22
N ARG A 191 -4.40 -17.45 -3.94
CA ARG A 191 -3.80 -16.91 -5.19
C ARG A 191 -4.74 -16.93 -6.40
N GLY A 192 -5.57 -17.97 -6.54
CA GLY A 192 -6.54 -18.08 -7.64
C GLY A 192 -7.69 -17.09 -7.53
N MET A 193 -8.05 -16.69 -6.31
CA MET A 193 -9.09 -15.69 -6.04
C MET A 193 -8.62 -14.27 -6.37
N LEU A 194 -7.34 -13.96 -6.11
CA LEU A 194 -6.69 -12.69 -6.46
C LEU A 194 -6.36 -12.56 -7.96
N ALA A 195 -6.11 -13.67 -8.65
CA ALA A 195 -5.83 -13.67 -10.09
C ALA A 195 -7.10 -13.59 -10.96
N SER A 196 -8.20 -14.22 -10.54
CA SER A 196 -9.48 -14.15 -11.27
C SER A 196 -10.14 -12.77 -11.18
N THR A 197 -9.98 -12.06 -10.06
CA THR A 197 -10.42 -10.65 -9.92
C THR A 197 -9.58 -9.66 -10.75
N ARG A 198 -8.38 -10.04 -11.21
CA ARG A 198 -7.52 -9.22 -12.08
C ARG A 198 -7.88 -9.31 -13.57
N GLN A 199 -8.27 -10.48 -14.08
CA GLN A 199 -8.63 -10.63 -15.51
C GLN A 199 -9.93 -9.91 -15.90
N ASP A 200 -10.88 -9.80 -14.98
CA ASP A 200 -12.12 -9.06 -15.22
C ASP A 200 -11.92 -7.53 -15.22
N ARG A 201 -10.89 -7.01 -14.53
CA ARG A 201 -10.55 -5.58 -14.50
C ARG A 201 -9.79 -5.09 -15.74
N ASP A 202 -8.91 -5.91 -16.32
CA ASP A 202 -8.17 -5.54 -17.53
C ASP A 202 -9.06 -5.48 -18.79
N SER A 203 -10.22 -6.12 -18.75
CA SER A 203 -11.20 -6.10 -19.83
C SER A 203 -11.95 -4.76 -19.94
N GLN A 204 -11.86 -3.87 -18.93
CA GLN A 204 -12.60 -2.61 -18.87
C GLN A 204 -11.75 -1.33 -19.02
N LYS A 205 -10.42 -1.40 -19.06
CA LYS A 205 -9.54 -0.23 -19.28
C LYS A 205 -8.97 -0.19 -20.70
N LYS A 206 -9.83 0.14 -21.67
CA LYS A 206 -9.40 0.61 -23.01
C LYS A 206 -10.21 1.81 -23.46
N ALA A 207 -10.03 2.92 -22.76
CA ALA A 207 -10.20 4.28 -23.29
C ALA A 207 -9.52 5.24 -22.31
N GLU A 208 -8.97 6.33 -22.84
CA GLU A 208 -8.38 7.48 -22.11
C GLU A 208 -6.91 7.34 -21.73
N GLN A 209 -6.07 7.46 -22.76
CA GLN A 209 -4.74 8.05 -22.65
C GLN A 209 -4.88 9.54 -22.97
N GLU A 210 -4.49 10.43 -22.04
CA GLU A 210 -3.80 11.71 -22.28
C GLU A 210 -3.71 12.52 -20.96
N SER A 211 -2.62 12.34 -20.21
CA SER A 211 -2.00 13.44 -19.44
C SER A 211 -0.53 13.10 -19.19
N GLY A 212 0.36 14.05 -19.48
CA GLY A 212 1.82 13.89 -19.44
C GLY A 212 2.41 13.87 -18.02
N LEU A 213 2.05 12.88 -17.22
CA LEU A 213 2.75 12.51 -15.98
C LEU A 213 3.22 11.07 -16.10
N ILE A 214 4.45 10.82 -15.66
CA ILE A 214 5.16 9.54 -15.74
C ILE A 214 4.27 8.43 -15.14
N ASN A 215 4.05 7.35 -15.89
CA ASN A 215 3.33 6.18 -15.40
C ASN A 215 4.08 5.55 -14.21
N GLU A 216 3.49 5.65 -13.02
CA GLU A 216 3.85 4.79 -11.88
C GLU A 216 3.41 3.36 -12.19
N VAL A 217 4.39 2.47 -12.42
CA VAL A 217 4.14 1.06 -12.70
C VAL A 217 4.07 0.31 -11.38
N GLU A 218 2.91 -0.30 -11.09
CA GLU A 218 2.79 -1.42 -10.16
C GLU A 218 3.78 -2.51 -10.59
N SER A 219 4.92 -2.62 -9.92
CA SER A 219 5.91 -3.66 -10.18
C SER A 219 5.96 -4.62 -8.99
N ASP A 220 5.09 -5.63 -9.06
CA ASP A 220 5.23 -6.95 -8.43
C ASP A 220 6.22 -7.85 -9.19
N GLU A 221 6.87 -7.35 -10.26
CA GLU A 221 7.76 -8.15 -11.10
C GLU A 221 9.08 -8.45 -10.35
N VAL A 222 9.42 -9.73 -10.22
CA VAL A 222 10.74 -10.21 -9.78
C VAL A 222 11.80 -9.70 -10.75
N GLY A 223 12.89 -9.19 -10.20
CA GLY A 223 14.03 -8.69 -10.95
C GLY A 223 14.80 -9.84 -11.53
N HIS A 224 15.33 -9.64 -12.72
CA HIS A 224 16.13 -10.65 -13.37
C HIS A 224 17.45 -10.00 -13.75
N GLU A 225 18.54 -10.57 -13.26
CA GLU A 225 19.88 -10.05 -13.54
C GLU A 225 20.77 -11.20 -14.05
N LEU A 226 21.56 -10.86 -15.05
CA LEU A 226 22.61 -11.74 -15.52
C LEU A 226 23.75 -11.74 -14.50
N ALA A 227 24.26 -12.92 -14.13
CA ALA A 227 25.51 -13.02 -13.39
C ALA A 227 26.39 -14.14 -13.91
N PHE A 228 27.69 -13.89 -13.84
CA PHE A 228 28.70 -14.91 -14.01
C PHE A 228 29.21 -15.32 -12.63
N PRO A 229 29.05 -16.59 -12.24
CA PRO A 229 29.67 -17.08 -11.01
C PRO A 229 31.19 -17.05 -11.17
N PHE A 230 31.88 -16.60 -10.13
CA PHE A 230 33.32 -16.58 -10.09
C PHE A 230 33.78 -17.20 -8.75
N PRO A 231 34.38 -18.40 -8.76
CA PRO A 231 34.54 -19.21 -7.56
C PRO A 231 35.64 -18.69 -6.61
N GLU A 232 36.50 -17.78 -7.05
CA GLU A 232 37.61 -17.27 -6.24
C GLU A 232 37.23 -15.99 -5.46
N TRP A 233 37.90 -15.78 -4.33
CA TRP A 233 37.78 -14.54 -3.56
C TRP A 233 38.69 -13.45 -4.15
N PRO A 234 38.17 -12.25 -4.47
CA PRO A 234 38.95 -11.22 -5.12
C PRO A 234 40.10 -10.69 -4.22
N PRO A 235 41.33 -10.50 -4.77
CA PRO A 235 42.47 -9.97 -4.00
C PRO A 235 42.19 -8.62 -3.32
N MET A 236 41.41 -7.73 -3.95
CA MET A 236 41.02 -6.45 -3.34
C MET A 236 40.11 -6.60 -2.12
N ALA A 237 39.43 -7.75 -1.96
CA ALA A 237 38.68 -8.10 -0.76
C ALA A 237 39.52 -8.90 0.25
N GLY A 238 40.84 -9.03 0.05
CA GLY A 238 41.72 -9.78 0.95
C GLY A 238 41.77 -9.23 2.39
N GLU A 239 41.47 -7.95 2.58
CA GLU A 239 41.33 -7.35 3.91
C GLU A 239 40.18 -7.98 4.71
N PHE A 240 39.10 -8.45 4.06
CA PHE A 240 38.02 -9.16 4.74
C PHE A 240 38.49 -10.46 5.41
N VAL A 241 39.49 -11.12 4.84
CA VAL A 241 40.06 -12.36 5.38
C VAL A 241 40.92 -12.07 6.61
N THR A 242 41.70 -10.99 6.57
CA THR A 242 42.72 -10.69 7.59
C THR A 242 42.27 -9.69 8.66
N ARG A 243 41.10 -9.05 8.50
CA ARG A 243 40.62 -8.04 9.45
C ARG A 243 40.40 -8.61 10.85
N LYS A 244 40.78 -7.82 11.86
CA LYS A 244 40.54 -8.12 13.27
C LYS A 244 39.11 -7.76 13.64
N ARG A 245 38.41 -8.70 14.29
CA ARG A 245 36.99 -8.55 14.70
C ARG A 245 36.90 -8.65 16.23
N PRO A 246 36.55 -7.56 16.95
CA PRO A 246 36.51 -7.56 18.41
C PRO A 246 35.59 -8.61 19.02
N ASN A 247 34.45 -8.89 18.38
CA ASN A 247 33.43 -9.83 18.89
C ASN A 247 33.43 -11.19 18.18
N ASN A 248 34.44 -11.48 17.35
CA ASN A 248 34.50 -12.70 16.52
C ASN A 248 33.25 -12.93 15.66
N TRP A 249 32.54 -11.86 15.30
CA TRP A 249 31.43 -11.88 14.36
C TRP A 249 31.90 -11.37 12.99
N PRO A 250 31.60 -12.07 11.88
CA PRO A 250 31.02 -13.41 11.82
C PRO A 250 31.99 -14.49 12.30
N SER A 251 31.46 -15.66 12.65
CA SER A 251 32.25 -16.81 13.08
C SER A 251 33.25 -17.25 12.00
N LYS A 252 34.41 -17.78 12.41
CA LYS A 252 35.45 -18.27 11.48
C LYS A 252 34.89 -19.30 10.49
N GLY A 253 34.04 -20.22 10.96
CA GLY A 253 33.42 -21.23 10.11
C GLY A 253 32.52 -20.63 9.02
N THR A 254 31.80 -19.54 9.31
CA THR A 254 31.02 -18.84 8.30
C THR A 254 31.90 -18.01 7.36
N VAL A 255 32.99 -17.42 7.85
CA VAL A 255 34.00 -16.78 6.98
C VAL A 255 34.53 -17.80 5.96
N ASP A 256 34.95 -18.98 6.40
CA ASP A 256 35.48 -20.03 5.50
C ASP A 256 34.43 -20.45 4.45
N LYS A 257 33.15 -20.58 4.84
CA LYS A 257 32.05 -20.85 3.91
C LYS A 257 31.85 -19.72 2.90
N VAL A 258 31.86 -18.46 3.37
CA VAL A 258 31.71 -17.28 2.51
C VAL A 258 32.83 -17.21 1.47
N LEU A 259 34.08 -17.48 1.87
CA LEU A 259 35.22 -17.51 0.96
C LEU A 259 35.09 -18.63 -0.08
N ALA A 260 34.63 -19.82 0.33
CA ALA A 260 34.43 -20.97 -0.55
C ALA A 260 33.29 -20.77 -1.57
N MET A 261 32.37 -19.83 -1.34
CA MET A 261 31.27 -19.53 -2.26
C MET A 261 31.67 -18.63 -3.44
N GLY A 262 32.82 -17.96 -3.36
CA GLY A 262 33.26 -16.99 -4.38
C GLY A 262 32.36 -15.75 -4.47
N ILE A 263 32.34 -15.12 -5.65
CA ILE A 263 31.55 -13.91 -5.94
C ILE A 263 30.80 -14.05 -7.28
N HIS A 264 30.04 -13.02 -7.63
CA HIS A 264 29.34 -12.92 -8.90
C HIS A 264 29.77 -11.67 -9.65
N ILE A 265 29.84 -11.75 -10.98
CA ILE A 265 30.13 -10.61 -11.86
C ILE A 265 28.85 -10.24 -12.61
N VAL A 266 28.41 -8.99 -12.48
CA VAL A 266 27.11 -8.51 -12.99
C VAL A 266 27.28 -7.35 -13.98
N PRO A 267 26.44 -7.22 -15.02
CA PRO A 267 26.60 -6.21 -16.06
C PRO A 267 26.08 -4.84 -15.60
N MET A 268 26.81 -4.24 -14.68
CA MET A 268 26.54 -2.91 -14.14
C MET A 268 27.83 -2.09 -14.12
N ALA A 269 27.81 -0.95 -14.79
CA ALA A 269 28.94 -0.04 -14.86
C ALA A 269 28.95 0.96 -13.71
N ASN A 270 30.12 1.54 -13.42
CA ASN A 270 30.21 2.65 -12.50
C ASN A 270 29.60 3.92 -13.14
N GLY A 271 28.85 4.70 -12.37
CA GLY A 271 28.17 5.91 -12.87
C GLY A 271 29.12 7.00 -13.38
N ALA A 272 30.39 6.98 -12.94
CA ALA A 272 31.43 7.90 -13.39
C ALA A 272 32.35 7.29 -14.47
N SER A 273 32.05 6.09 -14.97
CA SER A 273 32.90 5.41 -15.95
C SER A 273 32.85 6.08 -17.32
N THR A 274 34.02 6.17 -17.95
CA THR A 274 34.14 6.59 -19.35
C THR A 274 33.99 5.42 -20.35
N ASP A 275 34.03 4.18 -19.85
CA ASP A 275 33.95 2.93 -20.62
C ASP A 275 32.77 2.06 -20.11
N ALA A 276 31.63 2.70 -19.82
CA ALA A 276 30.48 2.06 -19.19
C ALA A 276 29.93 0.83 -19.94
N ASP A 277 30.10 0.74 -21.27
CA ASP A 277 29.60 -0.39 -22.06
C ASP A 277 30.32 -1.72 -21.80
N ILE A 278 31.53 -1.68 -21.21
CA ILE A 278 32.40 -2.85 -20.99
C ILE A 278 32.70 -3.12 -19.51
N GLU A 279 32.24 -2.24 -18.61
CA GLU A 279 32.44 -2.42 -17.17
C GLU A 279 31.43 -3.37 -16.54
N TRP A 280 31.94 -4.19 -15.63
CA TRP A 280 31.19 -5.14 -14.83
C TRP A 280 31.41 -4.87 -13.34
N ARG A 281 30.39 -5.12 -12.52
CA ARG A 281 30.45 -4.95 -11.07
C ARG A 281 30.67 -6.29 -10.37
N MET A 282 31.54 -6.31 -9.36
CA MET A 282 31.67 -7.44 -8.45
C MET A 282 30.54 -7.41 -7.42
N SER A 283 29.82 -8.53 -7.30
CA SER A 283 28.67 -8.70 -6.40
C SER A 283 28.95 -9.81 -5.40
N PHE A 284 28.78 -9.48 -4.12
CA PHE A 284 28.98 -10.38 -2.98
C PHE A 284 27.66 -10.91 -2.43
N ILE A 285 26.57 -10.84 -3.20
CA ILE A 285 25.22 -11.11 -2.69
C ILE A 285 25.06 -12.51 -2.08
N ALA A 286 25.76 -13.52 -2.62
CA ALA A 286 25.75 -14.86 -2.06
C ALA A 286 26.43 -14.93 -0.67
N ALA A 287 27.51 -14.17 -0.50
CA ALA A 287 28.19 -14.01 0.79
C ALA A 287 27.34 -13.21 1.78
N GLU A 288 26.71 -12.10 1.33
CA GLU A 288 25.75 -11.34 2.15
C GLU A 288 24.64 -12.25 2.65
N LYS A 289 23.98 -12.99 1.75
CA LYS A 289 22.92 -13.95 2.07
C LYS A 289 23.38 -14.96 3.12
N LYS A 290 24.60 -15.48 2.98
CA LYS A 290 25.16 -16.45 3.92
C LYS A 290 25.34 -15.86 5.32
N LEU A 291 25.91 -14.65 5.41
CA LEU A 291 26.06 -13.93 6.69
C LEU A 291 24.72 -13.63 7.32
N ILE A 292 23.78 -13.13 6.53
CA ILE A 292 22.44 -12.80 7.01
C ILE A 292 21.78 -14.07 7.56
N LEU A 293 21.80 -15.18 6.83
CA LEU A 293 21.10 -16.41 7.24
C LEU A 293 21.74 -17.14 8.42
N GLU A 294 23.08 -17.19 8.51
CA GLU A 294 23.77 -18.01 9.51
C GLU A 294 24.26 -17.23 10.74
N GLU A 295 24.45 -15.92 10.64
CA GLU A 295 25.13 -15.13 11.68
C GLU A 295 24.25 -14.04 12.31
N LEU A 296 23.13 -13.67 11.69
CA LEU A 296 22.22 -12.67 12.26
C LEU A 296 21.09 -13.32 13.06
N ASP A 297 20.98 -12.92 14.32
CA ASP A 297 19.83 -13.22 15.16
C ASP A 297 18.61 -12.33 14.85
N ASP A 298 17.48 -12.64 15.45
CA ASP A 298 16.24 -11.88 15.24
C ASP A 298 16.38 -10.42 15.68
N SER A 299 17.07 -10.13 16.79
CA SER A 299 17.17 -8.75 17.29
C SER A 299 18.00 -7.88 16.34
N GLN A 300 19.06 -8.44 15.76
CA GLN A 300 19.85 -7.82 14.72
C GLN A 300 19.02 -7.52 13.46
N ARG A 301 18.26 -8.51 12.97
CA ARG A 301 17.38 -8.31 11.81
C ARG A 301 16.28 -7.28 12.07
N GLN A 302 15.67 -7.26 13.26
CA GLN A 302 14.71 -6.21 13.66
C GLN A 302 15.34 -4.82 13.52
N CYS A 303 16.54 -4.65 14.08
CA CYS A 303 17.24 -3.37 14.04
C CYS A 303 17.56 -2.95 12.61
N TYR A 304 18.05 -3.86 11.76
CA TYR A 304 18.31 -3.57 10.35
C TYR A 304 17.04 -3.13 9.62
N LEU A 305 15.95 -3.88 9.75
CA LEU A 305 14.69 -3.57 9.07
C LEU A 305 14.15 -2.21 9.52
N LEU A 306 14.25 -1.86 10.81
CA LEU A 306 13.80 -0.56 11.28
C LEU A 306 14.66 0.58 10.75
N THR A 307 15.98 0.43 10.78
CA THR A 307 16.90 1.39 10.17
C THR A 307 16.55 1.58 8.69
N TYR A 308 16.24 0.50 7.99
CA TYR A 308 15.78 0.56 6.60
C TYR A 308 14.48 1.35 6.45
N LEU A 309 13.44 1.03 7.23
CA LEU A 309 12.14 1.70 7.18
C LEU A 309 12.26 3.22 7.40
N LEU A 310 12.99 3.63 8.44
CA LEU A 310 13.20 5.04 8.76
C LEU A 310 13.94 5.77 7.64
N CYS A 311 14.98 5.15 7.09
CA CYS A 311 15.67 5.70 5.94
C CYS A 311 14.73 5.80 4.72
N LEU A 312 13.85 4.82 4.46
CA LEU A 312 12.94 4.82 3.31
C LEU A 312 11.92 5.96 3.40
N HIS A 313 11.49 6.25 4.61
CA HIS A 313 10.56 7.34 4.88
C HIS A 313 11.18 8.71 4.58
N THR A 314 12.41 8.94 5.05
CA THR A 314 13.02 10.27 5.06
C THR A 314 13.84 10.60 3.81
N PHE A 315 14.34 9.62 3.05
CA PHE A 315 15.15 9.87 1.85
C PHE A 315 14.33 9.90 0.55
N SER A 316 14.78 10.75 -0.39
CA SER A 316 14.34 10.69 -1.79
C SER A 316 15.03 9.53 -2.50
N GLU A 317 14.35 8.95 -3.50
CA GLU A 317 14.86 7.83 -4.29
C GLU A 317 16.30 8.06 -4.79
N GLY A 318 17.14 7.03 -4.66
CA GLY A 318 18.48 6.99 -5.24
C GLY A 318 19.64 7.57 -4.42
N LEU A 319 19.41 8.31 -3.32
CA LEU A 319 20.53 8.88 -2.53
C LEU A 319 21.19 7.86 -1.59
N ILE A 320 20.40 7.00 -0.95
CA ILE A 320 20.88 5.87 -0.14
C ILE A 320 20.22 4.61 -0.69
N LEU A 321 21.04 3.61 -0.98
CA LEU A 321 20.62 2.32 -1.50
C LEU A 321 20.65 1.26 -0.38
N PRO A 322 19.91 0.15 -0.53
CA PRO A 322 19.94 -0.95 0.44
C PRO A 322 21.36 -1.45 0.75
N CYS A 323 22.25 -1.51 -0.24
CA CYS A 323 23.64 -1.94 -0.04
C CYS A 323 24.44 -1.03 0.92
N HIS A 324 24.17 0.28 0.93
CA HIS A 324 24.78 1.24 1.85
C HIS A 324 24.40 0.94 3.30
N LEU A 325 23.11 0.70 3.53
CA LEU A 325 22.57 0.36 4.85
C LEU A 325 23.07 -0.99 5.34
N LYS A 326 23.07 -2.02 4.46
CA LYS A 326 23.63 -3.34 4.78
C LYS A 326 25.09 -3.23 5.19
N ALA A 327 25.92 -2.52 4.43
CA ALA A 327 27.34 -2.42 4.74
C ALA A 327 27.58 -1.77 6.11
N ALA A 328 26.92 -0.65 6.39
CA ALA A 328 26.99 0.00 7.69
C ALA A 328 26.54 -0.94 8.82
N PHE A 329 25.41 -1.62 8.63
CA PHE A 329 24.88 -2.57 9.60
C PHE A 329 25.83 -3.74 9.89
N LEU A 330 26.40 -4.38 8.86
CA LEU A 330 27.34 -5.49 9.01
C LEU A 330 28.63 -5.06 9.72
N TYR A 331 29.17 -3.87 9.40
CA TYR A 331 30.30 -3.32 10.16
C TYR A 331 29.98 -3.10 11.63
N THR A 332 28.79 -2.57 11.93
CA THR A 332 28.32 -2.39 13.31
C THR A 332 28.19 -3.72 14.05
N CYS A 333 27.80 -4.80 13.36
CA CYS A 333 27.77 -6.15 13.95
C CYS A 333 29.17 -6.69 14.32
N GLU A 334 30.23 -6.30 13.62
CA GLU A 334 31.61 -6.69 14.00
C GLU A 334 32.06 -6.05 15.34
N GLU A 335 31.56 -4.85 15.64
CA GLU A 335 32.05 -4.00 16.72
C GLU A 335 31.22 -4.06 18.02
N ILE A 336 29.91 -4.26 17.91
CA ILE A 336 29.02 -4.31 19.07
C ILE A 336 28.96 -5.74 19.66
N ASP A 337 28.94 -5.85 20.99
CA ASP A 337 28.62 -7.10 21.69
C ASP A 337 27.23 -7.62 21.24
N PRO A 338 27.12 -8.86 20.73
CA PRO A 338 25.85 -9.43 20.26
C PRO A 338 24.68 -9.29 21.24
N ARG A 339 24.94 -9.32 22.56
CA ARG A 339 23.90 -9.19 23.60
C ARG A 339 23.23 -7.82 23.61
N MET A 340 23.89 -6.78 23.09
CA MET A 340 23.35 -5.41 23.05
C MET A 340 22.20 -5.24 22.09
N TRP A 341 22.17 -5.98 20.98
CA TRP A 341 21.04 -5.98 20.04
C TRP A 341 19.75 -6.41 20.72
N HIS A 342 19.83 -7.37 21.65
CA HIS A 342 18.70 -7.80 22.45
C HIS A 342 18.40 -6.88 23.64
N ARG A 343 19.44 -6.46 24.39
CA ARG A 343 19.28 -5.69 25.63
C ARG A 343 18.91 -4.22 25.40
N ASN A 344 19.39 -3.62 24.31
CA ASN A 344 19.14 -2.23 23.98
C ASN A 344 19.15 -2.05 22.44
N PRO A 345 18.07 -2.47 21.75
CA PRO A 345 17.99 -2.37 20.30
C PRO A 345 18.02 -0.91 19.82
N ALA A 346 17.46 0.05 20.57
CA ALA A 346 17.56 1.47 20.21
C ALA A 346 19.01 1.95 20.15
N HIS A 347 19.81 1.63 21.17
CA HIS A 347 21.22 1.98 21.17
C HIS A 347 21.96 1.36 19.98
N SER A 348 21.66 0.10 19.67
CA SER A 348 22.25 -0.61 18.53
C SER A 348 21.89 0.07 17.19
N CYS A 349 20.61 0.41 16.98
CA CYS A 349 20.18 1.21 15.82
C CYS A 349 20.85 2.58 15.75
N PHE A 350 21.01 3.27 16.88
CA PHE A 350 21.70 4.55 16.90
C PHE A 350 23.16 4.45 16.47
N LEU A 351 23.85 3.38 16.85
CA LEU A 351 25.23 3.14 16.38
C LEU A 351 25.28 2.86 14.87
N VAL A 352 24.26 2.20 14.30
CA VAL A 352 24.13 2.07 12.84
C VAL A 352 23.92 3.44 12.18
N PHE A 353 23.02 4.27 12.71
CA PHE A 353 22.83 5.63 12.19
C PHE A 353 24.07 6.50 12.33
N ASP A 354 24.75 6.46 13.46
CA ASP A 354 25.98 7.21 13.73
C ASP A 354 27.08 6.82 12.73
N ARG A 355 27.20 5.53 12.41
CA ARG A 355 28.12 5.04 11.36
C ARG A 355 27.79 5.60 9.98
N ILE A 356 26.51 5.62 9.60
CA ILE A 356 26.09 6.17 8.30
C ILE A 356 26.34 7.69 8.27
N ILE A 357 25.98 8.41 9.34
CA ILE A 357 26.20 9.86 9.48
C ILE A 357 27.67 10.18 9.36
N GLU A 358 28.53 9.47 10.08
CA GLU A 358 29.97 9.69 10.04
C GLU A 358 30.55 9.36 8.66
N GLY A 359 30.08 8.28 8.03
CA GLY A 359 30.44 7.96 6.65
C GLY A 359 30.06 9.06 5.66
N VAL A 360 28.87 9.66 5.80
CA VAL A 360 28.42 10.79 4.98
C VAL A 360 29.27 12.04 5.23
N ARG A 361 29.61 12.36 6.49
CA ARG A 361 30.49 13.49 6.85
C ARG A 361 31.89 13.34 6.29
N GLN A 362 32.44 12.14 6.38
CA GLN A 362 33.75 11.78 5.85
C GLN A 362 33.72 11.55 4.33
N LYS A 363 32.54 11.63 3.69
CA LYS A 363 32.29 11.31 2.29
C LYS A 363 32.80 9.92 1.90
N ASN A 364 32.76 8.98 2.84
CA ASN A 364 33.29 7.63 2.70
C ASN A 364 32.37 6.61 3.38
N LEU A 365 31.65 5.83 2.59
CA LEU A 365 30.87 4.69 3.05
C LEU A 365 31.36 3.41 2.35
N PRO A 366 32.27 2.65 2.99
CA PRO A 366 32.93 1.54 2.35
C PRO A 366 32.02 0.32 2.15
N CYS A 367 32.22 -0.40 1.05
CA CYS A 367 31.64 -1.72 0.84
C CYS A 367 32.15 -2.70 1.91
N TYR A 368 31.25 -3.51 2.47
CA TYR A 368 31.58 -4.40 3.59
C TYR A 368 32.72 -5.39 3.30
N PHE A 369 32.74 -5.98 2.10
CA PHE A 369 33.78 -6.93 1.69
C PHE A 369 35.01 -6.26 1.07
N ILE A 370 34.85 -5.12 0.40
CA ILE A 370 35.95 -4.35 -0.19
C ILE A 370 36.06 -3.01 0.52
N LYS A 371 36.78 -2.96 1.64
CA LYS A 371 36.89 -1.76 2.49
C LYS A 371 37.40 -0.50 1.77
N LYS A 372 38.18 -0.67 0.70
CA LYS A 372 38.69 0.43 -0.13
C LYS A 372 37.67 0.96 -1.15
N ASN A 373 36.57 0.26 -1.38
CA ASN A 373 35.52 0.67 -2.31
C ASN A 373 34.54 1.60 -1.58
N ASN A 374 34.67 2.91 -1.80
CA ASN A 374 33.70 3.88 -1.32
C ASN A 374 32.46 3.86 -2.22
N MET A 375 31.28 3.52 -1.67
CA MET A 375 30.08 3.37 -2.48
C MET A 375 29.39 4.71 -2.81
N ILE A 376 29.79 5.80 -2.17
CA ILE A 376 29.12 7.11 -2.24
C ILE A 376 30.02 8.24 -2.76
N ASP A 377 31.17 7.91 -3.36
CA ASP A 377 32.10 8.91 -3.92
C ASP A 377 31.56 9.69 -5.13
N HIS A 378 30.54 9.16 -5.80
CA HIS A 378 29.84 9.81 -6.91
C HIS A 378 28.90 10.94 -6.47
N LEU A 379 28.62 11.10 -5.17
CA LEU A 379 27.69 12.12 -4.66
C LEU A 379 28.31 13.52 -4.66
N THR A 380 27.48 14.53 -4.91
CA THR A 380 27.85 15.95 -4.83
C THR A 380 27.80 16.49 -3.39
N ASP A 381 28.48 17.60 -3.12
CA ASP A 381 28.47 18.26 -1.81
C ASP A 381 27.07 18.66 -1.33
N LEU A 382 26.19 19.04 -2.27
CA LEU A 382 24.79 19.33 -1.97
C LEU A 382 24.06 18.05 -1.52
N GLN A 383 24.28 16.93 -2.20
CA GLN A 383 23.69 15.64 -1.83
C GLN A 383 24.22 15.15 -0.46
N PHE A 384 25.52 15.29 -0.19
CA PHE A 384 26.08 14.99 1.15
C PHE A 384 25.40 15.84 2.25
N SER A 385 25.25 17.15 2.01
CA SER A 385 24.60 18.06 2.96
C SER A 385 23.13 17.71 3.21
N GLN A 386 22.40 17.31 2.16
CA GLN A 386 21.01 16.84 2.26
C GLN A 386 20.91 15.52 3.03
N LEU A 387 21.82 14.58 2.77
CA LEU A 387 21.89 13.29 3.45
C LEU A 387 22.19 13.46 4.94
N GLU A 388 23.21 14.24 5.30
CA GLU A 388 23.56 14.49 6.69
C GLU A 388 22.37 15.10 7.44
N ARG A 389 21.72 16.12 6.87
CA ARG A 389 20.56 16.77 7.50
C ARG A 389 19.44 15.77 7.78
N ARG A 390 19.09 14.93 6.79
CA ARG A 390 18.01 13.92 6.92
C ARG A 390 18.37 12.83 7.92
N LEU A 391 19.59 12.30 7.88
CA LEU A 391 20.07 11.31 8.87
C LEU A 391 20.06 11.89 10.28
N MET A 392 20.49 13.14 10.46
CA MET A 392 20.47 13.82 11.75
C MET A 392 19.05 14.04 12.28
N THR A 393 18.05 14.25 11.41
CA THR A 393 16.63 14.31 11.80
C THR A 393 16.19 12.97 12.40
N ILE A 394 16.41 11.86 11.67
CA ILE A 394 16.10 10.50 12.17
C ILE A 394 16.82 10.26 13.50
N ARG A 395 18.11 10.59 13.57
CA ARG A 395 18.95 10.36 14.76
C ARG A 395 18.49 11.15 15.99
N LYS A 396 17.96 12.36 15.81
CA LYS A 396 17.47 13.23 16.89
C LYS A 396 16.06 12.88 17.35
N LYS A 397 15.18 12.45 16.43
CA LYS A 397 13.74 12.23 16.70
C LYS A 397 13.22 10.95 16.04
N PRO A 398 13.80 9.77 16.32
CA PRO A 398 13.48 8.55 15.57
C PRO A 398 12.05 8.07 15.76
N VAL A 399 11.46 8.27 16.95
CA VAL A 399 10.06 7.91 17.24
C VAL A 399 9.11 8.78 16.43
N VAL A 400 9.39 10.08 16.28
CA VAL A 400 8.54 10.99 15.49
C VAL A 400 8.56 10.60 14.02
N GLU A 401 9.74 10.28 13.47
CA GLU A 401 9.87 9.82 12.08
C GLU A 401 9.19 8.46 11.86
N LEU A 402 9.27 7.56 12.84
CA LEU A 402 8.61 6.26 12.77
C LEU A 402 7.08 6.36 12.82
N LEU A 403 6.55 7.22 13.70
CA LEU A 403 5.12 7.50 13.75
C LEU A 403 4.66 8.20 12.48
N SER A 404 5.44 9.16 11.97
CA SER A 404 5.17 9.80 10.69
C SER A 404 5.17 8.81 9.53
N LEU A 405 6.08 7.82 9.53
CA LEU A 405 6.06 6.74 8.56
C LEU A 405 4.74 5.98 8.64
N ALA A 406 4.34 5.59 9.84
CA ALA A 406 3.14 4.78 10.02
C ALA A 406 1.81 5.55 9.81
N ASP A 407 1.83 6.88 10.03
CA ASP A 407 0.71 7.78 9.69
C ASP A 407 0.55 7.93 8.17
N ASN A 408 1.65 7.91 7.42
CA ASN A 408 1.64 8.13 5.97
C ASN A 408 1.60 6.84 5.13
N TYR A 409 1.94 5.70 5.74
CA TYR A 409 2.11 4.44 5.04
C TYR A 409 1.56 3.26 5.83
N THR A 410 0.84 2.38 5.14
CA THR A 410 0.40 1.09 5.65
C THR A 410 1.55 0.08 5.51
N LEU A 411 1.97 -0.50 6.63
CA LEU A 411 2.96 -1.57 6.66
C LEU A 411 2.27 -2.93 6.51
N LEU A 412 2.26 -3.47 5.30
CA LEU A 412 1.74 -4.80 5.01
C LEU A 412 2.77 -5.88 5.41
N ASP A 413 2.28 -7.10 5.65
CA ASP A 413 3.06 -8.28 6.09
C ASP A 413 3.68 -8.17 7.50
N VAL A 414 3.53 -7.03 8.20
CA VAL A 414 3.92 -6.86 9.61
C VAL A 414 2.74 -7.26 10.49
N PHE A 415 2.48 -8.56 10.61
CA PHE A 415 1.30 -9.04 11.35
C PHE A 415 1.61 -9.29 12.84
N PRO A 416 1.17 -8.53 13.85
CA PRO A 416 1.43 -8.85 15.26
C PRO A 416 0.43 -9.88 15.81
N TYR A 417 0.03 -10.93 15.08
CA TYR A 417 -0.69 -12.11 15.61
C TYR A 417 -0.21 -12.67 16.98
N ASN A 418 0.88 -12.23 17.63
CA ASN A 418 1.35 -12.66 18.96
C ASN A 418 2.46 -11.71 19.48
N LEU A 419 2.27 -10.38 19.44
CA LEU A 419 3.16 -9.53 20.23
C LEU A 419 2.87 -9.84 21.70
N ASP A 420 3.77 -10.53 22.40
CA ASP A 420 3.67 -10.67 23.86
C ASP A 420 3.97 -9.30 24.46
N VAL A 421 2.94 -8.47 24.50
CA VAL A 421 2.93 -7.09 25.01
C VAL A 421 3.64 -7.14 26.36
N LYS A 422 3.14 -7.92 27.31
CA LYS A 422 3.74 -8.07 28.63
C LYS A 422 5.25 -8.29 28.63
N ARG A 423 5.78 -9.20 27.79
CA ARG A 423 7.23 -9.46 27.67
C ARG A 423 7.99 -8.30 27.02
N VAL A 424 7.44 -7.67 25.97
CA VAL A 424 8.05 -6.51 25.31
C VAL A 424 8.09 -5.30 26.24
N PHE A 425 7.09 -5.18 27.12
CA PHE A 425 6.94 -4.06 28.04
C PHE A 425 7.65 -4.25 29.38
N ALA A 426 8.02 -5.47 29.78
CA ALA A 426 8.70 -5.71 31.06
C ALA A 426 9.97 -4.83 31.26
N PRO A 427 10.86 -4.64 30.26
CA PRO A 427 12.01 -3.73 30.41
C PRO A 427 11.59 -2.26 30.52
N VAL A 428 10.63 -1.82 29.71
CA VAL A 428 10.06 -0.45 29.73
C VAL A 428 9.47 -0.16 31.11
N MET A 429 8.69 -1.09 31.66
CA MET A 429 8.06 -0.97 32.97
C MET A 429 9.07 -1.00 34.13
N GLY A 430 10.14 -1.78 33.99
CA GLY A 430 11.26 -1.77 34.94
C GLY A 430 11.94 -0.40 35.05
N ASP A 431 12.06 0.30 33.93
CA ASP A 431 12.65 1.64 33.88
C ASP A 431 11.63 2.76 34.13
N ALA A 432 10.33 2.56 33.84
CA ALA A 432 9.26 3.50 34.16
C ALA A 432 9.13 3.77 35.66
N LYS A 433 9.49 2.79 36.51
CA LYS A 433 9.63 2.98 37.96
C LYS A 433 10.65 4.05 38.36
N LYS A 434 11.54 4.45 37.44
CA LYS A 434 12.55 5.48 37.62
C LYS A 434 12.13 6.84 37.04
N TYR A 435 10.89 6.98 36.54
CA TYR A 435 10.38 8.28 36.07
C TYR A 435 10.29 9.25 37.24
N GLU A 436 11.09 10.32 37.19
CA GLU A 436 11.19 11.31 38.27
C GLU A 436 10.02 12.32 38.25
N GLY A 437 9.13 12.28 37.25
CA GLY A 437 7.98 13.20 37.15
C GLY A 437 6.78 12.68 36.35
N LYS A 438 5.57 13.12 36.78
CA LYS A 438 4.28 12.77 36.16
C LYS A 438 4.18 13.14 34.67
N SER A 439 4.83 14.23 34.26
CA SER A 439 4.85 14.66 32.84
C SER A 439 5.56 13.64 31.94
N GLN A 440 6.68 13.07 32.39
CA GLN A 440 7.44 12.07 31.63
C GLN A 440 6.67 10.75 31.50
N ALA A 441 5.97 10.35 32.57
CA ALA A 441 5.09 9.19 32.56
C ALA A 441 3.93 9.36 31.56
N LEU A 442 3.33 10.55 31.49
CA LEU A 442 2.28 10.88 30.54
C LEU A 442 2.79 10.88 29.08
N GLU A 443 3.94 11.52 28.83
CA GLU A 443 4.56 11.52 27.49
C GLU A 443 4.88 10.11 27.00
N ALA A 444 5.36 9.24 27.90
CA ALA A 444 5.60 7.84 27.59
C ALA A 444 4.31 7.13 27.18
N VAL A 445 3.26 7.21 28.01
CA VAL A 445 1.96 6.60 27.72
C VAL A 445 1.37 7.12 26.41
N GLU A 446 1.45 8.42 26.15
CA GLU A 446 0.98 9.03 24.91
C GLU A 446 1.70 8.44 23.69
N VAL A 447 3.03 8.29 23.74
CA VAL A 447 3.80 7.67 22.67
C VAL A 447 3.38 6.21 22.45
N PHE A 448 3.10 5.46 23.52
CA PHE A 448 2.67 4.05 23.42
C PHE A 448 1.28 3.92 22.80
N ILE A 449 0.31 4.73 23.27
CA ILE A 449 -1.05 4.76 22.71
C ILE A 449 -0.99 5.16 21.24
N LYS A 450 -0.25 6.23 20.92
CA LYS A 450 -0.10 6.69 19.53
C LYS A 450 0.51 5.60 18.66
N THR A 451 1.59 4.95 19.10
CA THR A 451 2.22 3.86 18.35
C THR A 451 1.24 2.71 18.10
N SER A 452 0.47 2.31 19.11
CA SER A 452 -0.50 1.21 19.03
C SER A 452 -1.66 1.54 18.11
N ASN A 453 -2.18 2.78 18.18
CA ASN A 453 -3.17 3.30 17.24
C ASN A 453 -2.62 3.28 15.80
N THR A 454 -1.37 3.71 15.61
CA THR A 454 -0.78 3.77 14.27
C THR A 454 -0.52 2.38 13.68
N ILE A 455 -0.06 1.43 14.51
CA ILE A 455 0.08 0.03 14.11
C ILE A 455 -1.30 -0.57 13.78
N SER A 456 -2.34 -0.18 14.50
CA SER A 456 -3.72 -0.61 14.24
C SER A 456 -4.24 -0.21 12.86
N ASN A 457 -3.78 0.92 12.29
CA ASN A 457 -4.12 1.34 10.92
C ASN A 457 -3.73 0.29 9.86
N GLY A 458 -2.65 -0.48 10.10
CA GLY A 458 -2.19 -1.54 9.21
C GLY A 458 -3.14 -2.74 9.08
N PHE A 459 -3.98 -2.99 10.09
CA PHE A 459 -4.73 -4.24 10.24
C PHE A 459 -6.16 -4.21 9.70
N TYR A 460 -6.67 -3.04 9.35
CA TYR A 460 -8.03 -2.90 8.83
C TYR A 460 -8.24 -3.61 7.48
N HIS A 461 -7.15 -4.00 6.81
CA HIS A 461 -7.17 -4.54 5.46
C HIS A 461 -7.29 -6.08 5.36
N GLU A 462 -6.93 -6.87 6.40
CA GLU A 462 -6.86 -8.34 6.32
C GLU A 462 -7.32 -9.09 7.60
N PHE A 463 -8.49 -8.76 8.16
CA PHE A 463 -9.08 -9.47 9.32
C PHE A 463 -8.31 -9.37 10.65
N GLY A 464 -7.37 -8.43 10.78
CA GLY A 464 -6.55 -8.24 11.98
C GLY A 464 -7.24 -7.54 13.15
N TYR A 465 -8.54 -7.24 13.04
CA TYR A 465 -9.30 -6.42 14.01
C TYR A 465 -9.18 -6.90 15.46
N ASP A 466 -9.15 -8.22 15.67
CA ASP A 466 -9.02 -8.79 17.01
C ASP A 466 -7.68 -8.50 17.67
N HIS A 467 -6.64 -8.39 16.85
CA HIS A 467 -5.31 -8.06 17.30
C HIS A 467 -5.18 -6.57 17.59
N CYS A 468 -5.82 -5.70 16.79
CA CYS A 468 -5.87 -4.26 17.09
C CYS A 468 -6.43 -4.01 18.50
N ALA A 469 -7.62 -4.57 18.72
CA ALA A 469 -8.34 -4.47 19.98
C ALA A 469 -7.50 -5.02 21.14
N SER A 470 -6.95 -6.23 20.98
CA SER A 470 -6.13 -6.86 22.01
C SER A 470 -4.85 -6.07 22.33
N ILE A 471 -4.18 -5.47 21.33
CA ILE A 471 -2.99 -4.63 21.57
C ILE A 471 -3.34 -3.40 22.39
N LEU A 472 -4.47 -2.74 22.08
CA LEU A 472 -4.92 -1.58 22.85
C LEU A 472 -5.29 -1.97 24.28
N ASP A 473 -6.01 -3.07 24.46
CA ASP A 473 -6.36 -3.59 25.79
C ASP A 473 -5.10 -3.93 26.59
N ASP A 474 -4.15 -4.66 26.00
CA ASP A 474 -2.90 -5.01 26.67
C ASP A 474 -2.05 -3.76 27.00
N VAL A 475 -2.07 -2.71 26.17
CA VAL A 475 -1.41 -1.43 26.48
C VAL A 475 -2.04 -0.76 27.69
N VAL A 476 -3.37 -0.83 27.81
CA VAL A 476 -4.06 -0.34 29.00
C VAL A 476 -3.65 -1.14 30.24
N ASP A 477 -3.68 -2.47 30.17
CA ASP A 477 -3.37 -3.38 31.27
C ASP A 477 -1.91 -3.27 31.76
N TYR A 478 -0.97 -3.25 30.82
CA TYR A 478 0.45 -3.40 31.12
C TYR A 478 1.22 -2.09 31.13
N ILE A 479 0.61 -0.97 30.69
CA ILE A 479 1.25 0.36 30.71
C ILE A 479 0.39 1.40 31.42
N VAL A 480 -0.83 1.65 30.94
CA VAL A 480 -1.64 2.76 31.45
C VAL A 480 -1.97 2.53 32.92
N GLU A 481 -2.45 1.34 33.29
CA GLU A 481 -2.81 1.02 34.67
C GLU A 481 -1.61 1.06 35.61
N PRO A 482 -0.46 0.43 35.31
CA PRO A 482 0.73 0.53 36.18
C PRO A 482 1.36 1.92 36.28
N VAL A 483 1.28 2.75 35.23
CA VAL A 483 1.96 4.06 35.17
C VAL A 483 1.05 5.21 35.67
N LEU A 484 -0.23 5.19 35.29
CA LEU A 484 -1.19 6.27 35.57
C LEU A 484 -2.28 5.87 36.59
N GLY A 485 -2.38 4.58 36.90
CA GLY A 485 -3.34 4.04 37.88
C GLY A 485 -4.66 3.57 37.24
N HIS A 486 -5.38 2.74 37.99
CA HIS A 486 -6.60 2.06 37.55
C HIS A 486 -7.68 3.02 37.01
N LYS A 487 -7.91 4.17 37.66
CA LYS A 487 -8.92 5.14 37.21
C LYS A 487 -8.67 5.67 35.80
N GLU A 488 -7.41 5.89 35.43
CA GLU A 488 -7.08 6.38 34.08
C GLU A 488 -7.14 5.25 33.07
N ALA A 489 -6.78 4.03 33.46
CA ALA A 489 -6.93 2.84 32.63
C ALA A 489 -8.39 2.57 32.25
N GLU A 490 -9.33 2.65 33.19
CA GLU A 490 -10.75 2.45 32.90
C GLU A 490 -11.29 3.45 31.87
N LYS A 491 -10.89 4.73 31.96
CA LYS A 491 -11.25 5.72 30.94
C LYS A 491 -10.71 5.36 29.56
N GLN A 492 -9.49 4.83 29.49
CA GLN A 492 -8.92 4.39 28.21
C GLN A 492 -9.68 3.17 27.68
N ARG A 493 -10.06 2.20 28.52
CA ARG A 493 -10.91 1.07 28.10
C ARG A 493 -12.24 1.52 27.54
N GLU A 494 -12.90 2.47 28.21
CA GLU A 494 -14.17 3.04 27.75
C GLU A 494 -14.03 3.77 26.40
N TYR A 495 -12.84 4.29 26.10
CA TYR A 495 -12.55 5.03 24.86
C TYR A 495 -12.11 4.15 23.67
N ILE A 496 -11.56 2.95 23.91
CA ILE A 496 -11.11 2.04 22.83
C ILE A 496 -12.19 1.77 21.78
N PRO A 497 -13.46 1.46 22.14
CA PRO A 497 -14.50 1.16 21.16
C PRO A 497 -14.79 2.35 20.25
N HIS A 498 -14.74 3.57 20.81
CA HIS A 498 -14.89 4.80 20.05
C HIS A 498 -13.76 4.97 19.04
N LEU A 499 -12.51 4.89 19.51
CA LEU A 499 -11.33 5.04 18.67
C LEU A 499 -11.37 4.07 17.49
N LEU A 500 -11.67 2.80 17.77
CA LEU A 500 -11.76 1.76 16.74
C LEU A 500 -12.95 1.97 15.79
N ASN A 501 -14.07 2.49 16.28
CA ASN A 501 -15.22 2.82 15.42
C ASN A 501 -14.91 3.99 14.49
N GLN A 502 -14.28 5.05 15.01
CA GLN A 502 -13.86 6.21 14.21
C GLN A 502 -12.93 5.76 13.07
N ARG A 503 -11.96 4.89 13.36
CA ARG A 503 -11.11 4.29 12.32
C ARG A 503 -11.88 3.46 11.31
N ASN A 504 -12.91 2.75 11.75
CA ASN A 504 -13.77 2.01 10.84
C ASN A 504 -14.57 2.93 9.90
N ILE A 505 -14.99 4.11 10.39
CA ILE A 505 -15.66 5.13 9.56
C ILE A 505 -14.68 5.69 8.51
N GLU A 506 -13.47 6.08 8.94
CA GLU A 506 -12.41 6.54 8.02
C GLU A 506 -12.12 5.47 6.95
N PHE A 507 -11.89 4.23 7.37
CA PHE A 507 -11.68 3.10 6.47
C PHE A 507 -12.84 2.89 5.50
N SER A 508 -14.08 3.08 5.95
CA SER A 508 -15.26 2.94 5.08
C SER A 508 -15.30 3.98 3.95
N ASN A 509 -14.69 5.15 4.14
CA ASN A 509 -14.61 6.18 3.09
C ASN A 509 -13.56 5.90 2.02
N ASP A 510 -12.63 4.98 2.29
CA ASP A 510 -11.46 4.72 1.45
C ASP A 510 -11.58 3.41 0.63
N ILE A 511 -12.49 2.51 1.02
CA ILE A 511 -12.64 1.21 0.37
C ILE A 511 -13.55 1.26 -0.86
N SER A 512 -13.34 0.31 -1.76
CA SER A 512 -14.27 0.06 -2.85
C SER A 512 -15.66 -0.35 -2.31
N PRO A 513 -16.77 0.14 -2.88
CA PRO A 513 -18.12 -0.22 -2.45
C PRO A 513 -18.40 -1.72 -2.39
N SER A 514 -17.77 -2.52 -3.26
CA SER A 514 -17.90 -3.99 -3.23
C SER A 514 -17.29 -4.65 -1.98
N GLU A 515 -16.46 -3.93 -1.24
CA GLU A 515 -15.78 -4.40 -0.03
C GLU A 515 -16.44 -3.95 1.28
N ILE A 516 -17.64 -3.34 1.22
CA ILE A 516 -18.38 -2.86 2.41
C ILE A 516 -18.64 -3.94 3.47
N TRP A 517 -18.54 -5.23 3.13
CA TRP A 517 -18.61 -6.32 4.10
C TRP A 517 -17.46 -6.28 5.13
N LYS A 518 -16.30 -5.68 4.83
CA LYS A 518 -15.17 -5.52 5.75
C LYS A 518 -15.53 -4.62 6.95
N PRO A 519 -15.96 -3.36 6.77
CA PRO A 519 -16.36 -2.51 7.89
C PRO A 519 -17.59 -3.04 8.63
N ILE A 520 -18.53 -3.71 7.96
CA ILE A 520 -19.65 -4.41 8.62
C ILE A 520 -19.13 -5.49 9.57
N THR A 521 -18.19 -6.32 9.11
CA THR A 521 -17.58 -7.38 9.93
C THR A 521 -16.88 -6.79 11.13
N PHE A 522 -16.19 -5.66 10.96
CA PHE A 522 -15.48 -5.00 12.03
C PHE A 522 -16.43 -4.38 13.07
N SER A 523 -17.48 -3.66 12.65
CA SER A 523 -18.49 -3.13 13.59
C SER A 523 -19.15 -4.25 14.40
N ARG A 524 -19.47 -5.39 13.78
CA ARG A 524 -20.02 -6.56 14.49
C ARG A 524 -19.02 -7.13 15.51
N TYR A 525 -17.73 -7.13 15.19
CA TYR A 525 -16.68 -7.54 16.12
C TYR A 525 -16.61 -6.59 17.33
N LEU A 526 -16.59 -5.28 17.10
CA LEU A 526 -16.54 -4.28 18.17
C LEU A 526 -17.74 -4.39 19.11
N ILE A 527 -18.94 -4.55 18.55
CA ILE A 527 -20.16 -4.77 19.33
C ILE A 527 -20.03 -6.01 20.21
N ARG A 528 -19.58 -7.14 19.65
CA ARG A 528 -19.43 -8.40 20.40
C ARG A 528 -18.39 -8.32 21.50
N ARG A 529 -17.34 -7.53 21.32
CA ARG A 529 -16.22 -7.43 22.28
C ARG A 529 -16.49 -6.44 23.40
N TYR A 530 -17.00 -5.27 23.05
CA TYR A 530 -16.97 -4.10 23.94
C TYR A 530 -18.35 -3.67 24.45
N VAL A 531 -19.44 -4.12 23.81
CA VAL A 531 -20.77 -3.70 24.24
C VAL A 531 -21.32 -4.67 25.28
N GLU A 532 -21.56 -4.14 26.47
CA GLU A 532 -22.30 -4.80 27.54
C GLU A 532 -23.55 -3.98 27.92
N GLY A 533 -24.65 -4.67 28.22
CA GLY A 533 -25.89 -4.04 28.67
C GLY A 533 -26.53 -3.09 27.65
N ASP A 534 -26.86 -1.86 28.09
CA ASP A 534 -27.54 -0.82 27.33
C ASP A 534 -26.58 0.24 26.74
N THR A 535 -25.29 -0.07 26.59
CA THR A 535 -24.28 0.85 26.06
C THR A 535 -23.99 0.65 24.56
N GLY A 536 -23.16 1.52 23.95
CA GLY A 536 -22.65 1.31 22.59
C GLY A 536 -23.55 1.80 21.45
N SER A 537 -24.42 2.79 21.71
CA SER A 537 -25.34 3.38 20.72
C SER A 537 -24.69 3.65 19.36
N GLY A 538 -23.56 4.37 19.33
CA GLY A 538 -22.87 4.75 18.08
C GLY A 538 -22.29 3.59 17.27
N LEU A 539 -21.95 2.46 17.90
CA LEU A 539 -21.51 1.26 17.17
C LEU A 539 -22.66 0.63 16.39
N PHE A 540 -23.85 0.58 17.00
CA PHE A 540 -25.06 0.07 16.34
C PHE A 540 -25.54 1.02 15.24
N GLU A 541 -25.49 2.33 15.48
CA GLU A 541 -25.79 3.35 14.48
C GLU A 541 -24.89 3.19 13.25
N HIS A 542 -23.57 3.15 13.43
CA HIS A 542 -22.64 3.00 12.31
C HIS A 542 -22.87 1.68 11.55
N LEU A 543 -23.11 0.57 12.26
CA LEU A 543 -23.46 -0.70 11.62
C LEU A 543 -24.78 -0.61 10.83
N ALA A 544 -25.76 0.14 11.30
CA ALA A 544 -27.02 0.37 10.61
C ALA A 544 -26.81 1.15 9.30
N CYS A 545 -26.01 2.23 9.33
CA CYS A 545 -25.64 3.01 8.15
C CYS A 545 -24.93 2.14 7.10
N LEU A 546 -23.99 1.27 7.54
CA LEU A 546 -23.29 0.34 6.64
C LEU A 546 -24.24 -0.67 5.99
N TYR A 547 -25.18 -1.25 6.74
CA TYR A 547 -26.20 -2.14 6.16
C TYR A 547 -27.12 -1.41 5.17
N HIS A 548 -27.47 -0.17 5.46
CA HIS A 548 -28.27 0.65 4.56
C HIS A 548 -27.54 0.94 3.24
N ALA A 549 -26.27 1.34 3.30
CA ALA A 549 -25.43 1.50 2.11
C ALA A 549 -25.29 0.17 1.35
N ALA A 550 -25.01 -0.93 2.05
CA ALA A 550 -24.90 -2.27 1.45
C ALA A 550 -26.18 -2.71 0.73
N ALA A 551 -27.37 -2.35 1.24
CA ALA A 551 -28.64 -2.66 0.59
C ALA A 551 -28.81 -1.97 -0.78
N ASN A 552 -28.18 -0.80 -0.97
CA ASN A 552 -28.20 -0.05 -2.22
C ASN A 552 -27.10 -0.51 -3.19
N ILE A 553 -25.99 -1.04 -2.67
CA ILE A 553 -24.90 -1.65 -3.45
C ILE A 553 -25.30 -3.05 -3.95
N PHE A 554 -25.75 -3.93 -3.05
CA PHE A 554 -26.12 -5.32 -3.35
C PHE A 554 -27.64 -5.46 -3.53
N LYS A 555 -28.13 -5.04 -4.69
CA LYS A 555 -29.58 -5.01 -4.99
C LYS A 555 -30.28 -6.35 -4.81
N GLU A 556 -29.60 -7.47 -5.07
CA GLU A 556 -30.14 -8.83 -4.87
C GLU A 556 -30.45 -9.14 -3.40
N ASN A 557 -29.71 -8.54 -2.47
CA ASN A 557 -29.85 -8.71 -1.02
C ASN A 557 -30.49 -7.49 -0.34
N ARG A 558 -31.10 -6.58 -1.11
CA ARG A 558 -31.64 -5.31 -0.59
C ARG A 558 -32.59 -5.51 0.59
N VAL A 559 -33.61 -6.37 0.43
CA VAL A 559 -34.65 -6.57 1.46
C VAL A 559 -34.08 -7.08 2.80
N PRO A 560 -33.28 -8.16 2.85
CA PRO A 560 -32.71 -8.59 4.12
C PRO A 560 -31.76 -7.56 4.72
N LEU A 561 -30.97 -6.84 3.92
CA LEU A 561 -30.05 -5.82 4.41
C LEU A 561 -30.77 -4.58 4.98
N LEU A 562 -31.88 -4.14 4.38
CA LEU A 562 -32.70 -3.04 4.94
C LEU A 562 -33.31 -3.43 6.28
N ARG A 563 -33.72 -4.69 6.46
CA ARG A 563 -34.22 -5.18 7.74
C ARG A 563 -33.11 -5.19 8.80
N GLU A 564 -31.91 -5.65 8.46
CA GLU A 564 -30.76 -5.59 9.37
C GLU A 564 -30.43 -4.13 9.74
N ALA A 565 -30.48 -3.19 8.78
CA ALA A 565 -30.28 -1.77 9.05
C ALA A 565 -31.33 -1.22 10.04
N ASP A 566 -32.61 -1.49 9.81
CA ASP A 566 -33.70 -1.07 10.70
C ASP A 566 -33.52 -1.63 12.11
N GLU A 567 -33.24 -2.94 12.21
CA GLU A 567 -32.97 -3.59 13.50
C GLU A 567 -31.80 -2.94 14.23
N MET A 568 -30.70 -2.61 13.56
CA MET A 568 -29.55 -1.96 14.19
C MET A 568 -29.84 -0.52 14.62
N PHE A 569 -30.60 0.26 13.84
CA PHE A 569 -31.05 1.58 14.28
C PHE A 569 -31.95 1.49 15.51
N GLN A 570 -32.87 0.52 15.56
CA GLN A 570 -33.69 0.27 16.74
C GLN A 570 -32.84 -0.11 17.97
N GLN A 571 -31.78 -0.89 17.78
CA GLN A 571 -30.85 -1.18 18.87
C GLN A 571 -30.12 0.10 19.34
N ALA A 572 -29.67 0.96 18.43
CA ALA A 572 -29.02 2.23 18.76
C ALA A 572 -29.93 3.16 19.58
N LEU A 573 -31.19 3.35 19.14
CA LEU A 573 -32.17 4.19 19.83
C LEU A 573 -32.44 3.78 21.28
N ASN A 574 -32.42 2.47 21.55
CA ASN A 574 -32.69 1.91 22.86
C ASN A 574 -31.45 1.84 23.78
N ARG A 575 -30.32 2.40 23.35
CA ARG A 575 -29.03 2.38 24.07
C ARG A 575 -28.56 3.77 24.43
N LYS A 576 -27.68 3.83 25.41
CA LYS A 576 -26.98 5.03 25.88
C LYS A 576 -25.52 4.98 25.46
N GLY A 577 -24.82 6.07 25.78
CA GLY A 577 -23.41 6.23 25.50
C GLY A 577 -23.17 7.04 24.24
N GLU A 578 -21.94 7.02 23.78
CA GLU A 578 -21.50 7.83 22.66
C GLU A 578 -22.24 7.50 21.36
N GLY A 579 -22.49 8.52 20.54
CA GLY A 579 -23.35 8.46 19.35
C GLY A 579 -24.84 8.61 19.65
N HIS A 580 -25.28 8.45 20.90
CA HIS A 580 -26.67 8.72 21.25
C HIS A 580 -26.95 10.23 21.26
N GLY A 581 -27.73 10.72 20.30
CA GLY A 581 -28.08 12.12 20.23
C GLY A 581 -28.73 12.53 18.90
N PRO A 582 -28.78 13.85 18.63
CA PRO A 582 -29.38 14.42 17.43
C PRO A 582 -28.90 13.78 16.13
N GLY A 583 -27.59 13.53 15.98
CA GLY A 583 -27.02 12.91 14.79
C GLY A 583 -27.62 11.55 14.44
N MET A 584 -27.73 10.65 15.42
CA MET A 584 -28.35 9.34 15.26
C MET A 584 -29.83 9.42 14.87
N PHE A 585 -30.61 10.34 15.47
CA PHE A 585 -32.00 10.51 15.09
C PHE A 585 -32.17 10.97 13.63
N VAL A 586 -31.23 11.80 13.15
CA VAL A 586 -31.20 12.25 11.76
C VAL A 586 -30.85 11.09 10.82
N GLU A 587 -29.85 10.26 11.13
CA GLU A 587 -29.49 9.11 10.30
C GLU A 587 -30.63 8.09 10.21
N TYR A 588 -31.29 7.81 11.33
CA TYR A 588 -32.44 6.92 11.32
C TYR A 588 -33.62 7.51 10.52
N ALA A 589 -33.88 8.82 10.67
CA ALA A 589 -34.89 9.50 9.85
C ALA A 589 -34.54 9.45 8.35
N GLN A 590 -33.28 9.63 7.98
CA GLN A 590 -32.81 9.48 6.59
C GLN A 590 -33.07 8.08 6.05
N PHE A 591 -32.78 7.04 6.83
CA PHE A 591 -33.10 5.66 6.49
C PHE A 591 -34.61 5.44 6.29
N LEU A 592 -35.45 6.02 7.16
CA LEU A 592 -36.90 5.94 7.04
C LEU A 592 -37.41 6.65 5.78
N CYS A 593 -36.93 7.87 5.50
CA CYS A 593 -37.28 8.64 4.31
C CYS A 593 -36.92 7.89 3.01
N SER A 594 -35.68 7.41 2.90
CA SER A 594 -35.21 6.63 1.75
C SER A 594 -35.95 5.30 1.57
N SER A 595 -36.52 4.76 2.64
CA SER A 595 -37.40 3.59 2.63
C SER A 595 -38.89 3.92 2.39
N GLY A 596 -39.24 5.20 2.17
CA GLY A 596 -40.61 5.66 1.93
C GLY A 596 -41.45 5.86 3.20
N ARG A 597 -40.90 5.62 4.39
CA ARG A 597 -41.56 5.66 5.71
C ARG A 597 -41.54 7.07 6.31
N HIS A 598 -41.97 8.06 5.53
CA HIS A 598 -41.91 9.49 5.90
C HIS A 598 -42.72 9.83 7.16
N GLU A 599 -43.83 9.14 7.42
CA GLU A 599 -44.63 9.38 8.63
C GLU A 599 -43.88 9.01 9.92
N GLU A 600 -43.08 7.95 9.86
CA GLU A 600 -42.27 7.47 10.98
C GLU A 600 -41.03 8.35 11.18
N ALA A 601 -40.51 8.98 10.12
CA ALA A 601 -39.35 9.87 10.21
C ALA A 601 -39.66 11.19 10.94
N VAL A 602 -40.88 11.73 10.77
CA VAL A 602 -41.26 13.06 11.30
C VAL A 602 -41.04 13.21 12.82
N PRO A 603 -41.49 12.28 13.69
CA PRO A 603 -41.24 12.39 15.13
C PRO A 603 -39.77 12.51 15.50
N HIS A 604 -38.89 11.72 14.88
CA HIS A 604 -37.45 11.75 15.14
C HIS A 604 -36.82 13.08 14.73
N LEU A 605 -37.20 13.61 13.57
CA LEU A 605 -36.75 14.93 13.10
C LEU A 605 -37.24 16.06 14.00
N MET A 606 -38.49 15.99 14.49
CA MET A 606 -39.02 16.97 15.44
C MET A 606 -38.27 16.93 16.78
N THR A 607 -37.86 15.75 17.26
CA THR A 607 -37.02 15.63 18.45
C THR A 607 -35.70 16.37 18.27
N VAL A 608 -35.03 16.21 17.12
CA VAL A 608 -33.78 16.92 16.79
C VAL A 608 -33.96 18.44 16.82
N LEU A 609 -35.03 18.94 16.20
CA LEU A 609 -35.35 20.36 16.21
C LEU A 609 -35.55 20.87 17.63
N SER A 610 -36.29 20.12 18.48
CA SER A 610 -36.53 20.52 19.86
C SER A 610 -35.28 20.53 20.74
N SER A 611 -34.31 19.66 20.47
CA SER A 611 -33.07 19.58 21.25
C SER A 611 -32.01 20.58 20.81
N GLU A 612 -31.94 20.91 19.53
CA GLU A 612 -30.84 21.70 18.94
C GLU A 612 -31.27 23.13 18.53
N CYS A 613 -32.53 23.54 18.73
CA CYS A 613 -33.03 24.83 18.22
C CYS A 613 -32.34 26.07 18.81
N GLU A 614 -31.90 26.01 20.07
CA GLU A 614 -31.24 27.13 20.73
C GLU A 614 -29.74 27.17 20.44
N ASN A 615 -29.06 26.03 20.59
CA ASN A 615 -27.61 25.91 20.43
C ASN A 615 -27.24 24.66 19.60
N PRO A 616 -27.21 24.78 18.26
CA PRO A 616 -26.79 23.69 17.39
C PRO A 616 -25.32 23.32 17.63
N THR A 617 -25.05 22.08 18.03
CA THR A 617 -23.69 21.59 18.29
C THR A 617 -23.39 20.25 17.63
N CYS A 618 -24.42 19.46 17.31
CA CYS A 618 -24.25 18.15 16.69
C CYS A 618 -24.13 18.28 15.17
N ALA A 619 -23.18 17.57 14.57
CA ALA A 619 -22.96 17.51 13.13
C ALA A 619 -22.89 16.05 12.65
N ASN A 620 -23.38 15.81 11.44
CA ASN A 620 -23.29 14.55 10.72
C ASN A 620 -22.27 14.69 9.58
N TYR A 621 -21.54 13.61 9.31
CA TYR A 621 -20.56 13.52 8.23
C TYR A 621 -21.06 12.54 7.17
N TYR A 622 -21.09 12.99 5.92
CA TYR A 622 -21.51 12.20 4.76
C TYR A 622 -20.35 12.07 3.76
N GLY A 623 -19.82 10.86 3.60
CA GLY A 623 -18.69 10.53 2.74
C GLY A 623 -19.07 9.60 1.58
N GLN A 624 -18.13 8.76 1.16
CA GLN A 624 -18.29 7.94 -0.05
C GLN A 624 -19.41 6.89 0.07
N MET A 625 -19.62 6.35 1.27
CA MET A 625 -20.66 5.33 1.50
C MET A 625 -22.06 5.95 1.48
N GLU A 626 -22.17 7.22 1.87
CA GLU A 626 -23.45 7.91 1.97
C GLU A 626 -24.05 8.25 0.60
N ILE A 627 -23.23 8.32 -0.46
CA ILE A 627 -23.65 8.50 -1.86
C ILE A 627 -24.79 7.54 -2.26
N TYR A 628 -24.78 6.32 -1.71
CA TYR A 628 -25.75 5.27 -2.02
C TYR A 628 -27.08 5.40 -1.30
N VAL A 629 -27.15 6.24 -0.25
CA VAL A 629 -28.32 6.35 0.65
C VAL A 629 -28.93 7.75 0.70
N VAL A 630 -28.19 8.78 0.27
CA VAL A 630 -28.70 10.16 0.18
C VAL A 630 -29.37 10.45 -1.17
N ASP A 631 -30.13 11.53 -1.22
CA ASP A 631 -30.76 12.00 -2.46
C ASP A 631 -29.77 12.66 -3.42
N ASP A 632 -30.24 12.93 -4.65
CA ASP A 632 -29.40 13.41 -5.74
C ASP A 632 -28.75 14.79 -5.50
N PHE A 633 -29.33 15.65 -4.64
CA PHE A 633 -28.71 16.95 -4.34
C PHE A 633 -27.51 16.77 -3.42
N VAL A 634 -27.71 16.05 -2.32
CA VAL A 634 -26.65 15.79 -1.33
C VAL A 634 -25.55 14.91 -1.95
N ARG A 635 -25.94 13.93 -2.79
CA ARG A 635 -24.98 13.10 -3.53
C ARG A 635 -24.00 13.94 -4.35
N LYS A 636 -24.51 14.93 -5.09
CA LYS A 636 -23.66 15.83 -5.92
C LYS A 636 -22.72 16.68 -5.07
N GLU A 637 -23.16 17.14 -3.90
CA GLU A 637 -22.29 17.87 -2.97
C GLU A 637 -21.12 16.99 -2.51
N ILE A 638 -21.38 15.72 -2.17
CA ILE A 638 -20.34 14.75 -1.80
C ILE A 638 -19.40 14.49 -2.97
N GLU A 639 -19.92 14.24 -4.18
CA GLU A 639 -19.09 13.98 -5.38
C GLU A 639 -18.16 15.16 -5.73
N VAL A 640 -18.58 16.40 -5.49
CA VAL A 640 -17.78 17.61 -5.79
C VAL A 640 -16.80 17.96 -4.67
N ARG A 641 -17.19 17.75 -3.40
CA ARG A 641 -16.41 18.15 -2.22
C ARG A 641 -15.58 17.00 -1.61
N GLY A 642 -15.84 15.75 -2.02
CA GLY A 642 -15.32 14.52 -1.41
C GLY A 642 -16.15 14.06 -0.21
N TYR A 643 -16.55 14.98 0.66
CA TYR A 643 -17.43 14.74 1.79
C TYR A 643 -18.23 16.00 2.12
N VAL A 644 -19.27 15.83 2.94
CA VAL A 644 -20.13 16.91 3.43
C VAL A 644 -20.32 16.77 4.94
N GLU A 645 -20.00 17.82 5.68
CA GLU A 645 -20.28 17.93 7.12
C GLU A 645 -21.42 18.94 7.32
N VAL A 646 -22.49 18.54 8.01
CA VAL A 646 -23.71 19.34 8.17
C VAL A 646 -24.21 19.23 9.60
N LEU A 647 -24.61 20.35 10.21
CA LEU A 647 -25.27 20.35 11.50
C LEU A 647 -26.55 19.49 11.47
N SER A 648 -26.72 18.59 12.44
CA SER A 648 -27.84 17.65 12.49
C SER A 648 -29.19 18.36 12.37
N ILE A 649 -29.35 19.52 13.01
CA ILE A 649 -30.58 20.32 12.89
C ILE A 649 -30.84 20.85 11.48
N VAL A 650 -29.80 21.26 10.76
CA VAL A 650 -29.92 21.77 9.38
C VAL A 650 -30.39 20.64 8.45
N TYR A 651 -29.77 19.46 8.57
CA TYR A 651 -30.19 18.31 7.79
C TYR A 651 -31.57 17.80 8.22
N ALA A 652 -31.91 17.89 9.51
CA ALA A 652 -33.24 17.55 9.99
C ALA A 652 -34.33 18.43 9.35
N TYR A 653 -34.12 19.74 9.27
CA TYR A 653 -35.04 20.64 8.54
C TYR A 653 -35.15 20.27 7.07
N TYR A 654 -34.02 19.98 6.40
CA TYR A 654 -33.99 19.56 5.00
C TYR A 654 -34.86 18.31 4.76
N LEU A 655 -34.70 17.28 5.58
CA LEU A 655 -35.49 16.05 5.50
C LEU A 655 -36.95 16.27 5.88
N LEU A 656 -37.22 17.13 6.86
CA LEU A 656 -38.58 17.39 7.32
C LEU A 656 -39.40 18.12 6.26
N VAL A 657 -38.80 19.06 5.52
CA VAL A 657 -39.45 19.68 4.35
C VAL A 657 -39.79 18.62 3.29
N ASP A 658 -38.87 17.70 2.98
CA ASP A 658 -39.13 16.61 2.04
C ASP A 658 -40.29 15.71 2.53
N CYS A 659 -40.28 15.30 3.81
CA CYS A 659 -41.38 14.55 4.43
C CYS A 659 -42.73 15.24 4.24
N PHE A 660 -42.81 16.56 4.46
CA PHE A 660 -44.07 17.31 4.30
C PHE A 660 -44.53 17.34 2.84
N VAL A 661 -43.60 17.47 1.89
CA VAL A 661 -43.88 17.40 0.45
C VAL A 661 -44.42 16.02 0.06
N GLN A 662 -43.73 14.95 0.46
CA GLN A 662 -44.13 13.58 0.12
C GLN A 662 -45.47 13.18 0.74
N LEU A 663 -45.73 13.61 1.98
CA LEU A 663 -46.99 13.36 2.69
C LEU A 663 -48.12 14.31 2.26
N LYS A 664 -47.85 15.27 1.36
CA LYS A 664 -48.80 16.32 0.93
C LYS A 664 -49.39 17.10 2.11
N LYS A 665 -48.63 17.26 3.20
CA LYS A 665 -49.05 18.00 4.40
C LYS A 665 -48.70 19.47 4.24
N GLN A 666 -49.71 20.27 3.86
CA GLN A 666 -49.54 21.73 3.70
C GLN A 666 -49.58 22.47 5.05
N LYS A 667 -50.28 21.91 6.05
CA LYS A 667 -50.45 22.53 7.36
C LYS A 667 -49.15 22.43 8.17
N GLY A 668 -48.56 23.58 8.53
CA GLY A 668 -47.32 23.67 9.30
C GLY A 668 -46.05 23.82 8.46
N MET A 669 -46.11 23.52 7.15
CA MET A 669 -44.96 23.63 6.24
C MET A 669 -44.42 25.06 6.15
N SER A 670 -45.30 26.07 6.09
CA SER A 670 -44.90 27.47 6.02
C SER A 670 -44.15 27.94 7.28
N GLY A 671 -44.54 27.47 8.47
CA GLY A 671 -43.85 27.76 9.72
C GLY A 671 -42.45 27.15 9.71
N LEU A 672 -42.39 25.85 9.40
CA LEU A 672 -41.15 25.10 9.31
C LEU A 672 -40.13 25.74 8.34
N VAL A 673 -40.58 26.14 7.15
CA VAL A 673 -39.73 26.79 6.15
C VAL A 673 -39.19 28.13 6.66
N ASN A 674 -40.02 28.92 7.34
CA ASN A 674 -39.58 30.19 7.91
C ASN A 674 -38.59 30.00 9.06
N ASP A 675 -38.77 28.97 9.88
CA ASP A 675 -37.85 28.63 10.97
C ASP A 675 -36.51 28.13 10.42
N PHE A 676 -36.53 27.33 9.35
CA PHE A 676 -35.33 26.89 8.66
C PHE A 676 -34.57 28.08 8.04
N GLU A 677 -35.28 29.00 7.38
CA GLU A 677 -34.67 30.22 6.82
C GLU A 677 -34.01 31.07 7.91
N GLN A 678 -34.69 31.29 9.04
CA GLN A 678 -34.14 32.01 10.19
C GLN A 678 -32.90 31.31 10.78
N LEU A 679 -32.92 29.98 10.85
CA LEU A 679 -31.76 29.21 11.28
C LEU A 679 -30.56 29.45 10.34
N CYS A 680 -30.78 29.41 9.03
CA CYS A 680 -29.72 29.69 8.05
C CYS A 680 -29.16 31.12 8.21
N GLU A 681 -30.02 32.14 8.41
CA GLU A 681 -29.56 33.51 8.68
C GLU A 681 -28.72 33.62 9.96
N ARG A 682 -29.07 32.85 11.00
CA ARG A 682 -28.35 32.81 12.27
C ARG A 682 -26.99 32.13 12.12
N LEU A 683 -26.94 31.01 11.42
CA LEU A 683 -25.72 30.22 11.22
C LEU A 683 -24.74 30.87 10.25
N LYS A 684 -25.25 31.57 9.22
CA LYS A 684 -24.44 32.17 8.13
C LYS A 684 -23.48 31.17 7.48
N ASP A 685 -23.97 29.97 7.24
CA ASP A 685 -23.22 28.87 6.64
C ASP A 685 -23.68 28.61 5.18
N SER A 686 -22.71 28.41 4.26
CA SER A 686 -23.00 28.21 2.84
C SER A 686 -23.73 26.90 2.56
N MET A 687 -23.37 25.82 3.27
CA MET A 687 -24.01 24.51 3.10
C MET A 687 -25.45 24.54 3.63
N ALA A 688 -25.70 25.19 4.75
CA ALA A 688 -27.04 25.40 5.28
C ALA A 688 -27.96 26.13 4.29
N PHE A 689 -27.46 27.20 3.65
CA PHE A 689 -28.22 27.89 2.58
C PHE A 689 -28.40 27.03 1.33
N SER A 690 -27.41 26.19 0.98
CA SER A 690 -27.52 25.26 -0.15
C SER A 690 -28.61 24.22 0.09
N LEU A 691 -28.62 23.59 1.26
CA LEU A 691 -29.66 22.64 1.68
C LEU A 691 -31.04 23.30 1.79
N PHE A 692 -31.13 24.52 2.32
CA PHE A 692 -32.37 25.28 2.30
C PHE A 692 -32.86 25.51 0.87
N GLY A 693 -31.97 25.90 -0.05
CA GLY A 693 -32.28 26.06 -1.47
C GLY A 693 -32.80 24.77 -2.12
N TYR A 694 -32.15 23.63 -1.86
CA TYR A 694 -32.59 22.32 -2.34
C TYR A 694 -33.96 21.93 -1.77
N ALA A 695 -34.20 22.15 -0.47
CA ALA A 695 -35.51 21.93 0.16
C ALA A 695 -36.60 22.80 -0.48
N MET A 696 -36.32 24.06 -0.81
CA MET A 696 -37.27 24.94 -1.49
C MET A 696 -37.55 24.49 -2.93
N LYS A 697 -36.55 23.98 -3.66
CA LYS A 697 -36.79 23.36 -4.99
C LYS A 697 -37.73 22.16 -4.86
N LYS A 698 -37.51 21.28 -3.87
CA LYS A 698 -38.42 20.13 -3.59
C LYS A 698 -39.84 20.61 -3.26
N ALA A 699 -39.97 21.70 -2.52
CA ALA A 699 -41.26 22.31 -2.17
C ALA A 699 -41.94 23.09 -3.32
N GLY A 700 -41.24 23.33 -4.44
CA GLY A 700 -41.72 24.13 -5.56
C GLY A 700 -41.59 25.65 -5.39
N ASP A 701 -40.93 26.14 -4.33
CA ASP A 701 -40.67 27.57 -4.11
C ASP A 701 -39.35 28.00 -4.77
N ASN A 702 -39.37 28.13 -6.10
CA ASN A 702 -38.20 28.54 -6.88
C ASN A 702 -37.69 29.95 -6.51
N SER A 703 -38.54 30.81 -5.96
CA SER A 703 -38.18 32.18 -5.57
C SER A 703 -37.26 32.18 -4.35
N ARG A 704 -37.66 31.48 -3.29
CA ARG A 704 -36.81 31.31 -2.10
C ARG A 704 -35.58 30.49 -2.41
N ALA A 705 -35.70 29.43 -3.21
CA ALA A 705 -34.56 28.61 -3.64
C ALA A 705 -33.46 29.48 -4.28
N GLY A 706 -33.81 30.32 -5.27
CA GLY A 706 -32.84 31.19 -5.94
C GLY A 706 -32.24 32.28 -5.04
N LYS A 707 -32.95 32.73 -4.00
CA LYS A 707 -32.38 33.64 -2.99
C LYS A 707 -31.37 32.90 -2.09
N ALA A 708 -31.69 31.68 -1.67
CA ALA A 708 -30.84 30.86 -0.84
C ALA A 708 -29.51 30.53 -1.52
N PHE A 709 -29.54 30.07 -2.78
CA PHE A 709 -28.30 29.77 -3.51
C PHE A 709 -27.43 31.00 -3.73
N ARG A 710 -28.01 32.19 -3.94
CA ARG A 710 -27.24 33.45 -3.99
C ARG A 710 -26.53 33.72 -2.68
N LYS A 711 -27.22 33.60 -1.54
CA LYS A 711 -26.58 33.72 -0.21
C LYS A 711 -25.48 32.69 0.01
N ALA A 712 -25.68 31.45 -0.44
CA ALA A 712 -24.64 30.40 -0.37
C ALA A 712 -23.38 30.79 -1.17
N VAL A 713 -23.54 31.36 -2.37
CA VAL A 713 -22.43 31.85 -3.21
C VAL A 713 -21.78 33.10 -2.64
N ASP A 714 -22.56 34.00 -2.03
CA ASP A 714 -22.03 35.21 -1.40
C ASP A 714 -21.14 34.86 -0.19
N LEU A 715 -21.51 33.82 0.56
CA LEU A 715 -20.71 33.29 1.68
C LEU A 715 -19.52 32.44 1.21
N GLU A 716 -19.71 31.62 0.18
CA GLU A 716 -18.67 30.77 -0.40
C GLU A 716 -18.60 30.94 -1.93
N PRO A 717 -17.81 31.90 -2.43
CA PRO A 717 -17.67 32.13 -3.86
C PRO A 717 -17.11 30.94 -4.65
N SER A 718 -16.49 29.96 -4.01
CA SER A 718 -16.03 28.71 -4.62
C SER A 718 -17.14 27.68 -4.84
N ASN A 719 -18.33 27.85 -4.26
CA ASN A 719 -19.43 26.89 -4.33
C ASN A 719 -20.00 26.78 -5.76
N LYS A 720 -19.47 25.83 -6.54
CA LYS A 720 -19.82 25.63 -7.95
C LYS A 720 -21.27 25.15 -8.12
N LEU A 721 -21.76 24.30 -7.22
CA LEU A 721 -23.09 23.72 -7.32
C LEU A 721 -24.18 24.78 -7.10
N ALA A 722 -24.04 25.63 -6.09
CA ALA A 722 -24.96 26.75 -5.89
C ALA A 722 -24.97 27.72 -7.08
N LYS A 723 -23.82 27.97 -7.73
CA LYS A 723 -23.76 28.79 -8.95
C LYS A 723 -24.54 28.18 -10.12
N VAL A 724 -24.46 26.86 -10.30
CA VAL A 724 -25.23 26.15 -11.33
C VAL A 724 -26.73 26.28 -11.06
N GLN A 725 -27.15 26.19 -9.80
CA GLN A 725 -28.56 26.33 -9.43
C GLN A 725 -29.12 27.75 -9.69
N ILE A 726 -28.28 28.79 -9.67
CA ILE A 726 -28.69 30.17 -10.00
C ILE A 726 -28.84 30.36 -11.52
N SER A 727 -28.05 29.65 -12.33
CA SER A 727 -28.06 29.79 -13.79
C SER A 727 -29.13 28.95 -14.49
N GLU A 728 -29.68 27.92 -13.82
CA GLU A 728 -30.86 27.18 -14.28
C GLU A 728 -32.12 28.07 -14.26
N LYS A 729 -32.69 28.37 -15.44
CA LYS A 729 -34.02 29.01 -15.51
C LYS A 729 -35.10 28.03 -15.03
N PRO A 730 -36.16 28.49 -14.34
CA PRO A 730 -37.23 27.61 -13.87
C PRO A 730 -37.96 26.95 -15.04
N GLU A 731 -38.01 25.62 -15.08
CA GLU A 731 -38.88 24.89 -15.99
C GLU A 731 -40.34 25.22 -15.67
N ALA A 732 -41.08 25.65 -16.69
CA ALA A 732 -42.51 25.89 -16.59
C ALA A 732 -43.24 24.55 -16.44
N THR A 733 -43.83 24.31 -15.26
CA THR A 733 -44.80 23.24 -15.04
C THR A 733 -46.12 23.63 -15.73
N GLY A 734 -46.25 23.29 -17.01
CA GLY A 734 -47.48 23.42 -17.77
C GLY A 734 -48.33 22.15 -17.69
N SER A 735 -49.40 22.21 -16.90
CA SER A 735 -50.57 21.37 -17.12
C SER A 735 -51.24 21.79 -18.44
N ASP A 736 -51.23 20.94 -19.46
CA ASP A 736 -52.32 20.91 -20.43
C ASP A 736 -52.47 19.54 -21.11
N VAL A 737 -53.74 19.21 -21.29
CA VAL A 737 -54.29 17.90 -21.65
C VAL A 737 -54.52 17.84 -23.17
N VAL A 738 -54.13 16.71 -23.76
CA VAL A 738 -54.75 16.02 -24.91
C VAL A 738 -54.29 16.27 -26.38
N LYS A 739 -53.95 15.11 -26.98
CA LYS A 739 -54.17 14.58 -28.36
C LYS A 739 -53.05 14.65 -29.42
N LYS A 740 -52.56 13.43 -29.71
CA LYS A 740 -52.35 12.75 -31.02
C LYS A 740 -51.83 13.61 -32.19
N THR A 741 -50.67 13.24 -32.72
CA THR A 741 -50.42 12.41 -33.93
C THR A 741 -48.90 12.37 -34.14
N GLY A 742 -48.25 11.21 -34.30
CA GLY A 742 -48.06 10.56 -35.59
C GLY A 742 -46.67 10.88 -36.19
N ASN A 743 -45.83 9.85 -36.33
CA ASN A 743 -44.64 9.72 -37.20
C ASN A 743 -43.31 10.41 -36.83
N GLY A 744 -42.27 9.58 -36.72
CA GLY A 744 -41.19 9.57 -37.72
C GLY A 744 -39.97 10.48 -37.53
N VAL A 745 -38.99 10.01 -36.75
CA VAL A 745 -37.57 9.79 -37.14
C VAL A 745 -36.85 10.82 -38.05
N LYS A 746 -35.81 11.43 -37.45
CA LYS A 746 -34.43 11.76 -37.95
C LYS A 746 -34.09 13.14 -38.56
N LEU A 747 -33.12 13.75 -37.84
CA LEU A 747 -31.80 14.28 -38.26
C LEU A 747 -31.75 15.41 -39.29
N VAL A 748 -31.37 16.60 -38.83
CA VAL A 748 -30.56 17.56 -39.61
C VAL A 748 -29.45 18.18 -38.73
N LYS A 749 -28.26 18.19 -39.31
CA LYS A 749 -26.97 18.74 -38.85
C LYS A 749 -26.98 20.27 -38.70
N ALA A 750 -26.11 20.79 -37.83
CA ALA A 750 -25.44 22.10 -37.95
C ALA A 750 -24.00 21.90 -37.45
N SER A 751 -22.92 22.05 -38.21
CA SER A 751 -22.38 23.16 -39.03
C SER A 751 -21.86 24.35 -38.22
N ALA A 752 -20.53 24.46 -38.13
CA ALA A 752 -19.68 25.67 -38.17
C ALA A 752 -18.24 25.21 -37.85
N ASN A 753 -17.30 25.01 -38.80
CA ASN A 753 -16.56 25.92 -39.70
C ASN A 753 -15.56 26.88 -39.02
N GLY A 754 -14.30 26.79 -39.48
CA GLY A 754 -13.16 27.68 -39.22
C GLY A 754 -11.96 26.93 -38.61
N GLY A 755 -10.82 26.65 -39.26
CA GLY A 755 -10.29 27.03 -40.56
C GLY A 755 -8.85 27.55 -40.40
N ASP A 756 -7.84 26.75 -40.77
CA ASP A 756 -6.56 27.18 -41.38
C ASP A 756 -5.80 25.92 -41.86
N LYS A 757 -5.60 25.72 -43.18
CA LYS A 757 -4.35 25.89 -43.97
C LYS A 757 -3.19 25.07 -43.40
N THR A 758 -2.50 24.16 -44.09
CA THR A 758 -1.97 24.03 -45.48
C THR A 758 -1.38 22.61 -45.55
N GLU A 759 -1.52 21.76 -46.58
CA GLU A 759 -0.70 21.62 -47.80
C GLU A 759 -0.99 20.18 -48.30
N SER A 760 -1.54 20.00 -49.50
CA SER A 760 -0.88 19.49 -50.73
C SER A 760 -0.50 17.98 -50.75
N GLY A 761 -0.93 17.29 -51.82
CA GLY A 761 -0.48 15.95 -52.23
C GLY A 761 -1.56 14.85 -52.14
N SER A 762 -2.48 14.71 -53.10
CA SER A 762 -2.37 14.04 -54.41
C SER A 762 -2.49 12.50 -54.37
N GLY A 763 -3.44 11.99 -55.18
CA GLY A 763 -3.54 10.62 -55.70
C GLY A 763 -4.05 9.58 -54.69
N GLY A 764 -5.08 8.78 -54.95
CA GLY A 764 -5.69 8.38 -56.20
C GLY A 764 -6.09 6.90 -56.05
N SER A 765 -7.22 6.55 -56.67
CA SER A 765 -7.53 5.19 -57.17
C SER A 765 -7.91 4.14 -56.10
N SER A 766 -9.19 3.88 -55.83
CA SER A 766 -10.22 3.23 -56.66
C SER A 766 -10.20 1.69 -56.65
N LYS A 767 -11.44 1.17 -56.47
CA LYS A 767 -11.99 -0.12 -56.92
C LYS A 767 -11.66 -1.32 -56.03
N LYS A 768 -12.68 -1.81 -55.30
CA LYS A 768 -13.72 -2.77 -55.75
C LYS A 768 -13.09 -4.12 -56.08
N SER A 769 -13.49 -5.17 -55.37
CA SER A 769 -14.65 -5.97 -55.79
C SER A 769 -14.82 -7.23 -54.94
N SER A 770 -16.11 -7.51 -54.67
CA SER A 770 -16.77 -8.82 -54.72
C SER A 770 -16.29 -9.90 -53.74
N GLY A 771 -17.15 -10.38 -52.83
CA GLY A 771 -18.35 -11.15 -53.18
C GLY A 771 -17.95 -12.63 -53.11
N SER A 772 -18.68 -13.56 -52.52
CA SER A 772 -20.10 -13.63 -52.21
C SER A 772 -20.32 -14.97 -51.48
N ASP A 773 -21.34 -15.00 -50.62
CA ASP A 773 -22.39 -16.03 -50.49
C ASP A 773 -21.98 -17.51 -50.51
N GLU A 774 -22.22 -18.24 -49.43
CA GLU A 774 -23.47 -18.99 -49.13
C GLU A 774 -23.00 -20.45 -49.01
N GLY A 775 -23.47 -21.32 -48.14
CA GLY A 775 -24.54 -21.28 -47.18
C GLY A 775 -24.78 -22.72 -46.70
N LYS A 776 -25.49 -22.82 -45.58
CA LYS A 776 -26.43 -23.90 -45.22
C LYS A 776 -25.91 -25.29 -44.77
N SER A 777 -26.05 -25.45 -43.45
CA SER A 777 -27.02 -26.36 -42.78
C SER A 777 -26.83 -27.88 -42.81
N LYS A 778 -26.78 -28.47 -41.61
CA LYS A 778 -27.75 -29.44 -41.00
C LYS A 778 -27.00 -30.20 -39.90
N ALA A 779 -27.36 -30.05 -38.63
CA ALA A 779 -28.46 -30.73 -37.92
C ALA A 779 -28.29 -32.26 -37.84
N GLY A 780 -28.11 -32.77 -36.62
CA GLY A 780 -28.06 -34.20 -36.32
C GLY A 780 -27.89 -34.48 -34.82
N SER A 781 -28.99 -34.45 -34.09
CA SER A 781 -29.13 -34.95 -32.72
C SER A 781 -28.92 -36.47 -32.62
N LEU A 782 -28.46 -37.00 -31.47
CA LEU A 782 -29.19 -38.00 -30.65
C LEU A 782 -28.31 -38.67 -29.57
N LYS A 783 -28.77 -38.51 -28.33
CA LYS A 783 -29.01 -39.53 -27.28
C LYS A 783 -27.86 -40.30 -26.59
N LYS A 784 -28.01 -40.23 -25.25
CA LYS A 784 -28.04 -41.32 -24.23
C LYS A 784 -26.72 -41.87 -23.69
N GLY A 785 -26.49 -41.53 -22.41
CA GLY A 785 -26.69 -42.48 -21.30
C GLY A 785 -25.47 -43.24 -20.80
N GLY A 786 -25.29 -43.31 -19.48
CA GLY A 786 -24.43 -44.32 -18.86
C GLY A 786 -23.79 -43.92 -17.53
N SER A 787 -24.46 -44.25 -16.43
CA SER A 787 -23.94 -44.25 -15.06
C SER A 787 -22.88 -45.34 -14.86
N ARG A 788 -21.81 -45.07 -14.06
CA ARG A 788 -21.31 -46.05 -13.08
C ARG A 788 -20.28 -45.50 -12.07
N LYS A 789 -20.46 -46.01 -10.85
CA LYS A 789 -19.74 -45.87 -9.58
C LYS A 789 -18.26 -46.34 -9.59
N GLY A 790 -17.51 -45.87 -8.59
CA GLY A 790 -16.37 -46.55 -7.93
C GLY A 790 -15.38 -45.52 -7.35
N LYS A 791 -15.42 -45.12 -6.07
CA LYS A 791 -14.95 -45.75 -4.81
C LYS A 791 -13.48 -46.22 -4.80
N GLN A 792 -12.81 -45.86 -3.69
CA GLN A 792 -11.47 -46.18 -3.18
C GLN A 792 -10.36 -45.21 -3.66
N LYS A 793 -9.51 -44.63 -2.81
CA LYS A 793 -9.18 -44.89 -1.41
C LYS A 793 -8.63 -43.61 -0.78
#